data_AF-A0A8C5SYN9-F1
#
_entry.id   AF-A0A8C5SYN9-F1
#
_cell.length_a   1.000
_cell.length_b   1.000
_cell.length_c   1.000
_cell.angle_alpha   90.00
_cell.angle_beta   90.00
_cell.angle_gamma   90.00
#
_symmetry.space_group_name_H-M   'P 1'
#
loop_
_entity.id
_entity.type
_entity.pdbx_description
1 polymer ?
#
loop_
_entity_poly.entity_id
_entity_poly.type
_entity_poly.pdbx_seq_one_letter_code
_entity_poly.pdbx_strand_id
1 'polypeptide(L)'
;KHDCPNFVLLWAMLSEKELSYCMARGVLTVHYRVKMFFFATQVLSRFSEAGSVVVVAHPAPPIQPPPPPRLFPLAGPVIKAEVGDTIQVTFANKASWPFSIQPHGGLYRKPWEEAPYQDGSFYLLKNGASIKPFGNFTYLWVLPPHVGPTASDPPCLTWMYSSAVDPTKDINSGLVGPLLICRPGTLNERNKSPGQHQHFYLLFGVFNENLSWYLNTNRKYLKYTLGKEELFDDHIFKESNRMHGMSMYPIWGMEAKISQFRRGGWRSCGNLRKQTNFTAEAKVWLVRASQHTINGFLFGNLPLLDTCKGDTISWHLLGFGSETDVHGVAFQGNTILMNGMRRDTTSLFPHTCATALMQPDNQGTFDVYCQTSNHYQNGMRGSYSVRQCGEEAYFPGRQDGTVRTFYIMAEEMEWDYAPDRSWESGRHNSSGEESYGDIFLNHENGRLGSRYKKAVYREYTDGTFKTPKNRTDAEQHLGILGPFIWAEVGDVLNIVFRNNATQPYSIHAHGVLEKNHRDSKTAMPGEIVTYQWDVPERSGPGPNDSACLSWIYYSTVDRVKDLYSGLVGPLKVCRKGTLDSNGRRKGVSKEFALLFLVFDENQSWYLEENVKIYIQGDWNRSHQQDEEFMESNKMHAINGKVYGNLPGLEMCEGDWVNWYLLGMGQEIDVHTVHFHAETFIYRNGKSYRADVVDLFPGTFEMVEMQVGNPGTWLLHCHVADHIHAGMETLFTILPRQEDPVEASEENISHDIVLFGSRLDHGHVEAAIITLAVAGVVLFITASALLGVIIHLKRQKRLRRNKRSILDESFKLMRSQKHDL
;
A
#
# COMPACT_ATOMS: atom_id res chain seq x y z
N LYS A 1 -10.02 8.49 55.19
CA LYS A 1 -9.55 7.10 55.00
C LYS A 1 -10.14 6.60 53.69
N HIS A 2 -9.26 6.53 52.69
CA HIS A 2 -9.36 5.93 51.35
C HIS A 2 -10.42 6.37 50.34
N ASP A 3 -9.88 7.08 49.36
CA ASP A 3 -10.37 7.47 48.03
C ASP A 3 -10.67 6.30 47.08
N CYS A 4 -11.69 6.48 46.24
CA CYS A 4 -11.72 6.09 44.83
C CYS A 4 -12.92 6.79 44.12
N PRO A 5 -12.73 7.66 43.10
CA PRO A 5 -13.82 8.36 42.43
C PRO A 5 -14.17 7.82 41.02
N ASN A 6 -15.39 8.15 40.59
CA ASN A 6 -15.97 8.11 39.22
C ASN A 6 -16.75 6.87 38.77
N PHE A 7 -17.95 6.69 39.34
CA PHE A 7 -19.11 6.12 38.64
C PHE A 7 -19.94 7.26 38.06
N VAL A 8 -20.17 7.29 36.74
CA VAL A 8 -21.23 8.12 36.15
C VAL A 8 -22.48 7.26 36.01
N LEU A 9 -23.44 7.47 36.91
CA LEU A 9 -24.83 7.08 36.71
C LEU A 9 -25.43 7.95 35.60
N LEU A 10 -26.19 7.38 34.66
CA LEU A 10 -27.18 8.16 33.92
C LEU A 10 -28.59 7.59 34.13
N TRP A 11 -29.42 8.46 34.71
CA TRP A 11 -30.83 8.33 34.97
C TRP A 11 -31.62 8.66 33.70
N ALA A 12 -32.70 7.93 33.43
CA ALA A 12 -33.67 8.28 32.40
C ALA A 12 -34.68 9.29 32.98
N MET A 13 -34.67 10.54 32.50
CA MET A 13 -35.79 11.48 32.63
C MET A 13 -36.03 12.21 31.32
N LEU A 14 -37.31 12.32 30.96
CA LEU A 14 -37.86 12.88 29.73
C LEU A 14 -38.17 14.38 29.86
N SER A 15 -37.86 15.10 28.77
CA SER A 15 -38.37 16.38 28.25
C SER A 15 -38.20 17.68 29.07
N GLU A 16 -37.42 18.61 28.52
CA GLU A 16 -37.66 20.05 28.68
C GLU A 16 -38.60 20.54 27.56
N LYS A 17 -39.67 21.23 27.95
CA LYS A 17 -40.62 21.92 27.06
C LYS A 17 -40.21 23.39 26.95
N GLU A 18 -39.83 23.83 25.75
CA GLU A 18 -39.83 25.25 25.39
C GLU A 18 -40.98 25.49 24.41
N LEU A 19 -41.98 26.28 24.83
CA LEU A 19 -43.16 26.65 24.07
C LEU A 19 -43.01 28.11 23.60
N SER A 20 -42.69 28.32 22.33
CA SER A 20 -42.78 29.63 21.68
C SER A 20 -44.02 29.70 20.78
N TYR A 21 -44.95 30.61 21.10
CA TYR A 21 -46.20 30.83 20.38
C TYR A 21 -46.05 31.92 19.31
N CYS A 22 -46.45 31.61 18.06
CA CYS A 22 -46.82 32.62 17.07
C CYS A 22 -48.21 32.27 16.51
N MET A 23 -49.22 33.10 16.80
CA MET A 23 -50.57 32.96 16.27
C MET A 23 -50.73 33.72 14.97
N ALA A 24 -50.97 33.01 13.86
CA ALA A 24 -51.74 33.52 12.74
C ALA A 24 -52.43 32.35 12.00
N ARG A 25 -53.76 32.35 12.04
CA ARG A 25 -54.68 31.51 11.26
C ARG A 25 -54.62 29.99 11.51
N GLY A 26 -55.18 29.57 12.64
CA GLY A 26 -56.07 28.39 12.68
C GLY A 26 -55.48 27.01 12.39
N VAL A 27 -54.15 26.83 12.42
CA VAL A 27 -53.50 25.51 12.33
C VAL A 27 -52.54 25.37 13.52
N LEU A 28 -52.79 24.38 14.37
CA LEU A 28 -51.90 24.03 15.48
C LEU A 28 -50.85 23.04 14.95
N THR A 29 -49.69 23.53 14.51
CA THR A 29 -48.56 22.67 14.13
C THR A 29 -47.62 22.53 15.33
N VAL A 30 -47.61 21.36 15.95
CA VAL A 30 -46.65 21.04 17.03
C VAL A 30 -45.39 20.47 16.37
N HIS A 31 -44.31 21.24 16.33
CA HIS A 31 -42.99 20.74 15.93
C HIS A 31 -42.34 20.01 17.10
N TYR A 32 -42.23 18.68 17.01
CA TYR A 32 -41.32 17.92 17.87
C TYR A 32 -39.92 17.96 17.26
N ARG A 33 -38.99 18.68 17.89
CA ARG A 33 -37.55 18.45 17.65
C ARG A 33 -37.12 17.24 18.47
N VAL A 34 -37.16 16.06 17.86
CA VAL A 34 -36.46 14.89 18.39
C VAL A 34 -34.98 15.07 18.05
N LYS A 35 -34.17 15.53 19.01
CA LYS A 35 -32.73 15.33 18.94
C LYS A 35 -32.47 13.85 19.21
N MET A 36 -32.44 13.03 18.15
CA MET A 36 -31.85 11.69 18.23
C MET A 36 -30.34 11.88 18.39
N PHE A 37 -29.86 11.79 19.62
CA PHE A 37 -28.46 11.49 19.86
C PHE A 37 -28.23 10.03 19.49
N PHE A 38 -27.53 9.79 18.38
CA PHE A 38 -26.97 8.48 18.06
C PHE A 38 -25.86 8.20 19.08
N PHE A 39 -26.23 7.60 20.21
CA PHE A 39 -25.26 6.86 21.02
C PHE A 39 -25.02 5.53 20.30
N ALA A 40 -23.95 5.45 19.53
CA ALA A 40 -23.36 4.17 19.17
C ALA A 40 -22.93 3.50 20.47
N THR A 41 -23.70 2.52 20.95
CA THR A 41 -23.30 1.68 22.08
C THR A 41 -22.12 0.82 21.64
N GLN A 42 -20.92 1.33 21.92
CA GLN A 42 -19.62 0.67 21.79
C GLN A 42 -19.49 -0.45 22.84
N VAL A 43 -20.37 -1.46 22.79
CA VAL A 43 -20.45 -2.54 23.79
C VAL A 43 -19.69 -3.80 23.34
N LEU A 44 -19.21 -3.87 22.09
CA LEU A 44 -18.65 -5.11 21.50
C LEU A 44 -17.11 -5.09 21.30
N SER A 45 -16.36 -4.19 21.95
CA SER A 45 -14.92 -3.99 21.71
C SER A 45 -13.98 -4.52 22.81
N ARG A 46 -14.42 -5.44 23.68
CA ARG A 46 -13.57 -6.03 24.71
C ARG A 46 -13.45 -7.53 24.53
N PHE A 47 -12.29 -7.96 24.07
CA PHE A 47 -11.89 -9.36 23.97
C PHE A 47 -10.84 -9.66 25.05
N SER A 48 -10.83 -10.90 25.53
CA SER A 48 -9.74 -11.40 26.36
C SER A 48 -8.57 -11.71 25.43
N GLU A 49 -7.46 -11.04 25.66
CA GLU A 49 -6.21 -11.21 24.92
C GLU A 49 -5.10 -11.66 25.89
N ALA A 50 -4.00 -12.17 25.35
CA ALA A 50 -2.83 -12.49 26.15
C ALA A 50 -2.11 -11.20 26.57
N GLY A 51 -2.45 -10.65 27.74
CA GLY A 51 -1.69 -9.57 28.35
C GLY A 51 -0.27 -10.02 28.72
N SER A 52 0.72 -9.67 27.88
CA SER A 52 2.12 -9.95 28.17
C SER A 52 2.81 -8.77 28.82
N VAL A 53 3.19 -8.93 30.09
CA VAL A 53 4.13 -8.02 30.75
C VAL A 53 5.53 -8.53 30.46
N VAL A 54 6.16 -8.04 29.39
CA VAL A 54 7.59 -8.27 29.15
C VAL A 54 8.37 -7.30 30.05
N VAL A 55 9.07 -7.82 31.04
CA VAL A 55 9.93 -7.02 31.92
C VAL A 55 11.34 -7.02 31.33
N VAL A 56 11.75 -5.90 30.74
CA VAL A 56 13.16 -5.67 30.38
C VAL A 56 13.91 -5.25 31.64
N ALA A 57 14.68 -6.16 32.23
CA ALA A 57 15.47 -5.88 33.42
C ALA A 57 16.91 -5.52 33.03
N HIS A 58 17.34 -4.29 33.35
CA HIS A 58 18.75 -3.96 33.55
C HIS A 58 19.23 -4.53 34.92
N PRO A 59 20.53 -4.53 35.30
CA PRO A 59 21.06 -5.39 36.37
C PRO A 59 20.71 -4.96 37.82
N ALA A 60 19.45 -4.59 38.05
CA ALA A 60 18.75 -4.63 39.32
C ALA A 60 17.24 -4.77 39.02
N PRO A 61 16.54 -5.81 39.51
CA PRO A 61 15.12 -5.99 39.22
C PRO A 61 14.29 -4.90 39.90
N PRO A 62 13.47 -4.10 39.17
CA PRO A 62 12.48 -3.26 39.81
C PRO A 62 11.34 -4.14 40.38
N ILE A 63 10.88 -3.79 41.58
CA ILE A 63 9.87 -4.51 42.38
C ILE A 63 8.45 -4.42 41.76
N GLN A 64 8.26 -3.59 40.72
CA GLN A 64 7.04 -3.50 39.94
C GLN A 64 7.35 -3.33 38.44
N PRO A 65 6.60 -3.99 37.55
CA PRO A 65 6.73 -3.74 36.12
C PRO A 65 6.32 -2.29 35.81
N PRO A 66 7.03 -1.59 34.91
CA PRO A 66 6.56 -0.29 34.43
C PRO A 66 5.18 -0.47 33.77
N PRO A 67 4.22 0.44 33.98
CA PRO A 67 2.94 0.37 33.29
C PRO A 67 3.19 0.43 31.77
N PRO A 68 2.44 -0.32 30.95
CA PRO A 68 2.52 -0.15 29.50
C PRO A 68 2.29 1.33 29.17
N PRO A 69 3.06 1.93 28.25
CA PRO A 69 2.81 3.29 27.82
C PRO A 69 1.35 3.38 27.35
N ARG A 70 0.61 4.44 27.73
CA ARG A 70 -0.82 4.63 27.38
C ARG A 70 -1.13 4.55 25.86
N LEU A 71 -0.09 4.50 25.02
CA LEU A 71 -0.12 4.41 23.56
C LEU A 71 -0.21 2.97 23.01
N PHE A 72 0.00 1.93 23.83
CA PHE A 72 0.11 0.52 23.40
C PHE A 72 -0.77 -0.42 24.25
N PRO A 73 -2.06 -0.61 23.90
CA PRO A 73 -2.92 -1.60 24.57
C PRO A 73 -2.56 -3.04 24.19
N LEU A 74 -2.25 -3.27 22.91
CA LEU A 74 -2.07 -4.59 22.30
C LEU A 74 -0.61 -4.91 21.98
N ALA A 75 0.18 -3.93 21.57
CA ALA A 75 1.60 -4.14 21.31
C ALA A 75 2.41 -4.25 22.62
N GLY A 76 3.34 -5.19 22.68
CA GLY A 76 4.30 -5.33 23.76
C GLY A 76 5.24 -4.13 23.88
N PRO A 77 6.04 -4.04 24.97
CA PRO A 77 6.98 -2.94 25.17
C PRO A 77 8.07 -2.89 24.10
N VAL A 78 8.53 -1.69 23.79
CA VAL A 78 9.63 -1.50 22.84
C VAL A 78 10.94 -2.02 23.46
N ILE A 79 11.55 -3.03 22.83
CA ILE A 79 12.91 -3.47 23.14
C ILE A 79 13.87 -2.66 22.27
N LYS A 80 14.91 -2.05 22.86
CA LYS A 80 15.92 -1.26 22.13
C LYS A 80 17.31 -1.77 22.46
N ALA A 81 18.19 -1.81 21.47
CA ALA A 81 19.59 -2.18 21.66
C ALA A 81 20.47 -1.58 20.56
N GLU A 82 21.77 -1.48 20.84
CA GLU A 82 22.77 -1.10 19.87
C GLU A 82 23.53 -2.31 19.32
N VAL A 83 24.12 -2.13 18.15
CA VAL A 83 25.05 -3.12 17.60
C VAL A 83 26.22 -3.33 18.56
N GLY A 84 26.50 -4.60 18.89
CA GLY A 84 27.48 -5.00 19.89
C GLY A 84 26.85 -5.41 21.22
N ASP A 85 25.60 -5.04 21.47
CA ASP A 85 24.88 -5.43 22.68
C ASP A 85 24.49 -6.91 22.68
N THR A 86 24.31 -7.44 23.88
CA THR A 86 23.63 -8.72 24.12
C THR A 86 22.35 -8.44 24.88
N ILE A 87 21.21 -8.74 24.25
CA ILE A 87 19.88 -8.59 24.84
C ILE A 87 19.57 -9.84 25.65
N GLN A 88 19.30 -9.67 26.94
CA GLN A 88 18.78 -10.72 27.79
C GLN A 88 17.30 -10.44 28.09
N VAL A 89 16.41 -11.35 27.69
CA VAL A 89 14.96 -11.19 27.88
C VAL A 89 14.43 -12.30 28.77
N THR A 90 14.05 -11.95 30.00
CA THR A 90 13.37 -12.89 30.90
C THR A 90 11.86 -12.81 30.69
N PHE A 91 11.30 -13.83 30.05
CA PHE A 91 9.87 -13.97 29.82
C PHE A 91 9.22 -14.83 30.91
N ALA A 92 8.14 -14.34 31.49
CA ALA A 92 7.33 -15.06 32.45
C ALA A 92 5.90 -15.19 31.92
N ASN A 93 5.47 -16.43 31.65
CA ASN A 93 4.16 -16.69 31.09
C ASN A 93 3.10 -16.69 32.20
N LYS A 94 2.30 -15.63 32.29
CA LYS A 94 1.15 -15.54 33.22
C LYS A 94 -0.18 -15.90 32.57
N ALA A 95 -0.17 -16.28 31.30
CA ALA A 95 -1.36 -16.61 30.54
C ALA A 95 -1.75 -18.09 30.70
N SER A 96 -2.95 -18.42 30.23
CA SER A 96 -3.53 -19.77 30.34
C SER A 96 -3.00 -20.76 29.29
N TRP A 97 -2.28 -20.27 28.28
CA TRP A 97 -1.75 -21.04 27.16
C TRP A 97 -0.22 -20.98 27.13
N PRO A 98 0.47 -21.99 26.58
CA PRO A 98 1.91 -21.94 26.41
C PRO A 98 2.30 -20.94 25.32
N PHE A 99 3.33 -20.13 25.59
CA PHE A 99 3.81 -19.08 24.67
C PHE A 99 5.35 -19.02 24.64
N SER A 100 5.89 -18.27 23.69
CA SER A 100 7.33 -17.99 23.55
C SER A 100 7.56 -16.52 23.14
N ILE A 101 8.81 -16.13 22.88
CA ILE A 101 9.14 -14.80 22.35
C ILE A 101 10.28 -14.88 21.33
N GLN A 102 9.95 -14.94 20.06
CA GLN A 102 10.89 -14.98 18.95
C GLN A 102 11.21 -13.55 18.46
N PRO A 103 12.49 -13.14 18.40
CA PRO A 103 12.87 -11.88 17.78
C PRO A 103 13.03 -12.01 16.25
N HIS A 104 12.72 -10.94 15.54
CA HIS A 104 13.16 -10.72 14.16
C HIS A 104 14.41 -9.85 14.16
N GLY A 105 15.38 -10.12 13.28
CA GLY A 105 16.61 -9.31 13.15
C GLY A 105 17.66 -9.49 14.26
N GLY A 106 17.44 -10.36 15.25
CA GLY A 106 18.42 -10.73 16.28
C GLY A 106 19.08 -12.09 16.03
N LEU A 107 20.35 -12.28 16.45
CA LEU A 107 21.02 -13.58 16.37
C LEU A 107 20.84 -14.35 17.69
N TYR A 108 20.34 -15.58 17.63
CA TYR A 108 20.19 -16.46 18.79
C TYR A 108 20.75 -17.86 18.48
N ARG A 109 21.04 -18.63 19.54
CA ARG A 109 21.50 -20.03 19.43
C ARG A 109 20.33 -20.99 19.60
N LYS A 110 20.47 -22.23 19.12
CA LYS A 110 19.45 -23.29 19.23
C LYS A 110 18.80 -23.50 20.61
N PRO A 111 19.52 -23.44 21.75
CA PRO A 111 18.89 -23.56 23.07
C PRO A 111 17.94 -22.39 23.42
N TRP A 112 18.11 -21.27 22.74
CA TRP A 112 17.34 -20.04 22.90
C TRP A 112 16.34 -19.87 21.77
N GLU A 113 16.22 -20.82 20.84
CA GLU A 113 15.26 -20.73 19.74
C GLU A 113 13.84 -20.96 20.24
N GLU A 114 12.94 -20.08 19.78
CA GLU A 114 11.65 -19.86 20.42
C GLU A 114 10.48 -20.52 19.68
N ALA A 115 10.75 -21.30 18.62
CA ALA A 115 9.77 -21.99 17.79
C ALA A 115 9.87 -23.53 17.88
N PRO A 116 8.74 -24.26 18.07
CA PRO A 116 8.74 -25.71 18.13
C PRO A 116 8.66 -26.34 16.74
N TYR A 117 9.77 -26.89 16.24
CA TYR A 117 9.80 -27.71 15.02
C TYR A 117 10.84 -28.83 15.11
N GLN A 118 10.80 -29.81 14.20
CA GLN A 118 11.73 -30.94 14.21
C GLN A 118 13.03 -30.58 13.48
N ASP A 119 14.14 -30.49 14.22
CA ASP A 119 15.45 -30.07 13.70
C ASP A 119 16.60 -31.02 14.12
N GLY A 120 16.27 -32.19 14.68
CA GLY A 120 17.24 -33.18 15.14
C GLY A 120 17.97 -32.82 16.45
N SER A 121 17.67 -31.66 17.06
CA SER A 121 18.20 -31.32 18.38
C SER A 121 17.51 -32.11 19.50
N PHE A 122 18.24 -32.40 20.58
CA PHE A 122 17.69 -33.09 21.75
C PHE A 122 16.50 -32.30 22.33
N TYR A 123 15.39 -32.98 22.61
CA TYR A 123 14.16 -32.37 23.11
C TYR A 123 14.37 -31.53 24.40
N LEU A 124 15.36 -31.90 25.22
CA LEU A 124 15.75 -31.19 26.45
C LEU A 124 16.38 -29.80 26.22
N LEU A 125 16.80 -29.49 24.99
CA LEU A 125 17.38 -28.19 24.63
C LEU A 125 16.32 -27.15 24.23
N LYS A 126 15.04 -27.52 24.13
CA LYS A 126 13.94 -26.65 23.64
C LYS A 126 13.07 -26.06 24.74
N ASN A 127 13.62 -25.84 25.93
CA ASN A 127 12.85 -25.32 27.07
C ASN A 127 12.30 -23.90 26.83
N GLY A 128 12.90 -23.13 25.93
CA GLY A 128 12.43 -21.80 25.51
C GLY A 128 11.43 -21.79 24.36
N ALA A 129 11.20 -22.92 23.68
CA ALA A 129 10.33 -22.98 22.50
C ALA A 129 8.83 -23.05 22.85
N SER A 130 8.50 -23.45 24.09
CA SER A 130 7.12 -23.52 24.56
C SER A 130 7.09 -23.40 26.09
N ILE A 131 6.84 -22.19 26.58
CA ILE A 131 6.85 -21.92 28.02
C ILE A 131 5.45 -22.14 28.53
N LYS A 132 5.28 -23.16 29.37
CA LYS A 132 3.99 -23.52 29.97
C LYS A 132 3.42 -22.36 30.82
N PRO A 133 2.09 -22.31 31.03
CA PRO A 133 1.48 -21.40 31.99
C PRO A 133 2.20 -21.38 33.34
N PHE A 134 2.44 -20.19 33.87
CA PHE A 134 3.21 -19.91 35.10
C PHE A 134 4.70 -20.28 35.05
N GLY A 135 5.22 -20.68 33.89
CA GLY A 135 6.64 -20.88 33.66
C GLY A 135 7.41 -19.58 33.39
N ASN A 136 8.73 -19.65 33.49
CA ASN A 136 9.63 -18.57 33.08
C ASN A 136 10.81 -19.13 32.28
N PHE A 137 11.40 -18.28 31.45
CA PHE A 137 12.60 -18.59 30.69
C PHE A 137 13.37 -17.31 30.39
N THR A 138 14.68 -17.42 30.19
CA THR A 138 15.51 -16.28 29.83
C THR A 138 16.16 -16.54 28.48
N TYR A 139 15.83 -15.67 27.52
CA TYR A 139 16.37 -15.66 26.18
C TYR A 139 17.61 -14.78 26.11
N LEU A 140 18.53 -15.15 25.22
CA LEU A 140 19.77 -14.42 24.98
C LEU A 140 19.93 -14.18 23.48
N TRP A 141 19.85 -12.91 23.08
CA TRP A 141 20.03 -12.47 21.70
C TRP A 141 21.30 -11.64 21.59
N VAL A 142 22.14 -11.98 20.62
CA VAL A 142 23.40 -11.27 20.34
C VAL A 142 23.21 -10.40 19.11
N LEU A 143 23.72 -9.17 19.13
CA LEU A 143 23.61 -8.24 18.00
C LEU A 143 24.98 -7.99 17.36
N PRO A 144 25.49 -8.91 16.51
CA PRO A 144 26.73 -8.68 15.79
C PRO A 144 26.60 -7.56 14.72
N PRO A 145 27.71 -7.02 14.21
CA PRO A 145 27.69 -5.90 13.25
C PRO A 145 26.84 -6.12 11.99
N HIS A 146 26.71 -7.36 11.52
CA HIS A 146 25.99 -7.67 10.28
C HIS A 146 24.46 -7.70 10.41
N VAL A 147 23.91 -7.72 11.64
CA VAL A 147 22.45 -7.63 11.86
C VAL A 147 21.99 -6.19 12.12
N GLY A 148 22.95 -5.27 12.27
CA GLY A 148 22.69 -3.86 12.49
C GLY A 148 22.45 -3.06 11.22
N PRO A 149 22.09 -1.77 11.36
CA PRO A 149 21.93 -0.87 10.23
C PRO A 149 23.24 -0.70 9.44
N THR A 150 23.19 -0.87 8.12
CA THR A 150 24.29 -0.56 7.20
C THR A 150 24.52 0.95 7.09
N ALA A 151 25.55 1.39 6.35
CA ALA A 151 25.84 2.83 6.18
C ALA A 151 24.72 3.61 5.45
N SER A 152 23.96 2.95 4.57
CA SER A 152 22.85 3.56 3.85
C SER A 152 21.52 3.56 4.61
N ASP A 153 21.41 2.73 5.65
CA ASP A 153 20.18 2.59 6.43
C ASP A 153 19.94 3.81 7.34
N PRO A 154 18.73 3.96 7.90
CA PRO A 154 18.51 4.89 9.01
C PRO A 154 19.37 4.52 10.24
N PRO A 155 19.57 5.45 11.20
CA PRO A 155 20.34 5.20 12.41
C PRO A 155 19.85 4.01 13.25
N CYS A 156 18.54 3.71 13.16
CA CYS A 156 17.92 2.56 13.78
C CYS A 156 17.00 1.85 12.80
N LEU A 157 16.99 0.52 12.84
CA LEU A 157 16.08 -0.34 12.09
C LEU A 157 14.97 -0.86 13.00
N THR A 158 13.73 -0.76 12.52
CA THR A 158 12.57 -1.42 13.13
C THR A 158 12.59 -2.91 12.81
N TRP A 159 12.37 -3.70 13.84
CA TRP A 159 12.07 -5.13 13.81
C TRP A 159 10.88 -5.40 14.72
N MET A 160 10.48 -6.65 14.83
CA MET A 160 9.45 -7.09 15.77
C MET A 160 9.91 -8.31 16.56
N TYR A 161 9.17 -8.61 17.61
CA TYR A 161 9.19 -9.90 18.27
C TYR A 161 7.75 -10.40 18.44
N SER A 162 7.54 -11.70 18.39
CA SER A 162 6.22 -12.34 18.54
C SER A 162 6.34 -13.72 19.17
N SER A 163 5.26 -14.28 19.69
CA SER A 163 5.27 -15.68 20.13
C SER A 163 5.18 -16.62 18.92
N ALA A 164 5.90 -17.74 19.00
CA ALA A 164 6.08 -18.67 17.89
C ALA A 164 5.71 -20.12 18.23
N VAL A 165 4.91 -20.34 19.28
CA VAL A 165 4.39 -21.68 19.61
C VAL A 165 3.39 -22.11 18.54
N ASP A 166 2.44 -21.23 18.25
CA ASP A 166 1.55 -21.29 17.09
C ASP A 166 1.47 -19.85 16.54
N PRO A 167 2.39 -19.45 15.64
CA PRO A 167 2.51 -18.06 15.20
C PRO A 167 1.19 -17.45 14.72
N THR A 168 0.35 -18.26 14.06
CA THR A 168 -0.97 -17.83 13.56
C THR A 168 -1.90 -17.47 14.72
N LYS A 169 -2.01 -18.30 15.74
CA LYS A 169 -2.92 -18.05 16.88
C LYS A 169 -2.34 -17.09 17.90
N ASP A 170 -1.04 -17.17 18.14
CA ASP A 170 -0.32 -16.40 19.14
C ASP A 170 -0.41 -14.90 18.85
N ILE A 171 -0.14 -14.52 17.60
CA ILE A 171 -0.20 -13.12 17.16
C ILE A 171 -1.65 -12.61 17.19
N ASN A 172 -2.61 -13.40 16.68
CA ASN A 172 -4.04 -13.06 16.76
C ASN A 172 -4.58 -13.02 18.20
N SER A 173 -3.82 -13.56 19.17
CA SER A 173 -4.12 -13.45 20.60
C SER A 173 -3.45 -12.25 21.28
N GLY A 174 -2.72 -11.41 20.52
CA GLY A 174 -2.10 -10.16 20.98
C GLY A 174 -0.59 -10.23 21.26
N LEU A 175 0.11 -11.32 20.91
CA LEU A 175 1.52 -11.49 21.27
C LEU A 175 2.49 -10.98 20.20
N VAL A 176 2.59 -9.67 20.09
CA VAL A 176 3.52 -8.99 19.17
C VAL A 176 4.04 -7.69 19.80
N GLY A 177 5.31 -7.35 19.54
CA GLY A 177 5.87 -6.08 19.98
C GLY A 177 7.04 -5.61 19.12
N PRO A 178 7.39 -4.32 19.19
CA PRO A 178 8.46 -3.74 18.39
C PRO A 178 9.85 -3.98 19.01
N LEU A 179 10.83 -4.27 18.16
CA LEU A 179 12.25 -4.37 18.48
C LEU A 179 13.01 -3.31 17.67
N LEU A 180 13.86 -2.51 18.30
CA LEU A 180 14.63 -1.47 17.64
C LEU A 180 16.13 -1.75 17.77
N ILE A 181 16.83 -1.86 16.65
CA ILE A 181 18.28 -2.09 16.60
C ILE A 181 18.95 -0.86 16.01
N CYS A 182 19.83 -0.22 16.78
CA CYS A 182 20.48 1.05 16.43
C CYS A 182 21.99 0.90 16.22
N ARG A 183 22.60 1.85 15.51
CA ARG A 183 24.06 1.96 15.45
C ARG A 183 24.66 2.34 16.81
N PRO A 184 25.92 1.98 17.09
CA PRO A 184 26.57 2.32 18.35
C PRO A 184 26.62 3.84 18.60
N GLY A 185 26.28 4.29 19.81
CA GLY A 185 26.27 5.70 20.20
C GLY A 185 25.05 6.50 19.72
N THR A 186 24.01 5.84 19.22
CA THR A 186 22.75 6.49 18.79
C THR A 186 21.78 6.65 19.96
N LEU A 187 21.87 5.80 20.97
CA LEU A 187 21.04 5.81 22.16
C LEU A 187 21.81 6.40 23.35
N ASN A 188 21.23 7.38 24.03
CA ASN A 188 21.75 7.90 25.30
C ASN A 188 21.62 6.85 26.43
N GLU A 189 22.22 7.10 27.60
CA GLU A 189 22.16 6.23 28.80
C GLU A 189 20.73 5.83 29.27
N ARG A 190 19.68 6.51 28.77
CA ARG A 190 18.26 6.18 29.02
C ARG A 190 17.56 5.50 27.83
N ASN A 191 18.31 4.94 26.86
CA ASN A 191 17.81 4.38 25.60
C ASN A 191 16.92 5.37 24.80
N LYS A 192 17.27 6.65 24.86
CA LYS A 192 16.63 7.75 24.11
C LYS A 192 17.62 8.33 23.13
N SER A 193 17.17 8.63 21.92
CA SER A 193 17.98 9.32 20.92
C SER A 193 18.38 10.72 21.42
N PRO A 194 19.62 11.19 21.18
CA PRO A 194 20.03 12.56 21.51
C PRO A 194 19.29 13.60 20.66
N GLY A 195 18.85 14.69 21.28
CA GLY A 195 18.18 15.82 20.62
C GLY A 195 16.64 15.77 20.59
N GLN A 196 16.03 16.64 19.78
CA GLN A 196 14.59 16.79 19.58
C GLN A 196 14.06 15.77 18.55
N HIS A 197 14.44 14.50 18.73
CA HIS A 197 14.05 13.37 17.88
C HIS A 197 12.95 12.55 18.55
N GLN A 198 11.78 12.46 17.91
CA GLN A 198 10.63 11.70 18.42
C GLN A 198 10.49 10.36 17.71
N HIS A 199 10.03 9.34 18.43
CA HIS A 199 9.83 7.99 17.90
C HIS A 199 8.40 7.54 18.15
N PHE A 200 7.69 7.19 17.09
CA PHE A 200 6.36 6.59 17.15
C PHE A 200 6.41 5.16 16.61
N TYR A 201 5.61 4.27 17.19
CA TYR A 201 5.53 2.87 16.77
C TYR A 201 4.07 2.58 16.43
N LEU A 202 3.82 2.16 15.19
CA LEU A 202 2.49 1.86 14.68
C LEU A 202 2.47 0.43 14.13
N LEU A 203 1.62 -0.38 14.74
CA LEU A 203 1.34 -1.76 14.38
C LEU A 203 0.02 -1.78 13.60
N PHE A 204 0.11 -2.08 12.31
CA PHE A 204 -1.03 -2.27 11.42
C PHE A 204 -1.29 -3.77 11.28
N GLY A 205 -2.55 -4.15 11.44
CA GLY A 205 -2.99 -5.51 11.11
C GLY A 205 -4.46 -5.77 11.43
N VAL A 206 -4.97 -6.80 10.78
CA VAL A 206 -6.32 -7.31 10.94
C VAL A 206 -6.29 -8.46 11.96
N PHE A 207 -6.61 -8.15 13.22
CA PHE A 207 -6.70 -9.16 14.27
C PHE A 207 -7.95 -10.01 14.06
N ASN A 208 -7.77 -11.27 13.69
CA ASN A 208 -8.85 -12.23 13.53
C ASN A 208 -9.07 -13.01 14.83
N GLU A 209 -10.07 -12.60 15.61
CA GLU A 209 -10.44 -13.25 16.88
C GLU A 209 -10.85 -14.71 16.72
N ASN A 210 -11.22 -15.17 15.51
CA ASN A 210 -11.50 -16.60 15.29
C ASN A 210 -10.24 -17.46 15.36
N LEU A 211 -9.07 -16.85 15.12
CA LEU A 211 -7.78 -17.51 15.23
C LEU A 211 -7.17 -17.33 16.62
N SER A 212 -7.80 -16.54 17.51
CA SER A 212 -7.33 -16.35 18.89
C SER A 212 -7.49 -17.62 19.72
N TRP A 213 -6.51 -17.89 20.60
CA TRP A 213 -6.59 -18.93 21.63
C TRP A 213 -7.75 -18.71 22.60
N TYR A 214 -8.25 -17.48 22.69
CA TYR A 214 -9.30 -17.08 23.62
C TYR A 214 -10.69 -17.02 23.00
N LEU A 215 -10.88 -17.43 21.74
CA LEU A 215 -12.19 -17.42 21.06
C LEU A 215 -13.31 -18.04 21.91
N ASN A 216 -13.08 -19.24 22.47
CA ASN A 216 -14.08 -19.94 23.28
C ASN A 216 -14.39 -19.22 24.59
N THR A 217 -13.39 -18.58 25.20
CA THR A 217 -13.55 -17.78 26.42
C THR A 217 -14.33 -16.51 26.11
N ASN A 218 -13.98 -15.83 25.02
CA ASN A 218 -14.65 -14.63 24.52
C ASN A 218 -16.12 -14.93 24.18
N ARG A 219 -16.41 -16.05 23.50
CA ARG A 219 -17.78 -16.53 23.24
C ARG A 219 -18.58 -16.73 24.53
N LYS A 220 -18.01 -17.37 25.54
CA LYS A 220 -18.67 -17.58 26.84
C LYS A 220 -18.93 -16.26 27.57
N TYR A 221 -17.95 -15.36 27.58
CA TYR A 221 -18.07 -14.04 28.20
C TYR A 221 -19.16 -13.19 27.52
N LEU A 222 -19.17 -13.17 26.19
CA LEU A 222 -20.18 -12.46 25.40
C LEU A 222 -21.57 -13.10 25.59
N LYS A 223 -21.67 -14.44 25.59
CA LYS A 223 -22.93 -15.15 25.89
C LYS A 223 -23.48 -14.76 27.27
N TYR A 224 -22.61 -14.68 28.28
CA TYR A 224 -22.98 -14.30 29.64
C TYR A 224 -23.40 -12.82 29.74
N THR A 225 -22.70 -11.94 29.04
CA THR A 225 -22.91 -10.48 29.11
C THR A 225 -24.13 -10.03 28.29
N LEU A 226 -24.44 -10.72 27.18
CA LEU A 226 -25.46 -10.28 26.21
C LEU A 226 -26.74 -11.12 26.21
N GLY A 227 -26.77 -12.28 26.89
CA GLY A 227 -27.98 -13.07 27.12
C GLY A 227 -28.70 -13.61 25.87
N LYS A 228 -28.03 -13.66 24.71
CA LYS A 228 -28.59 -14.17 23.44
C LYS A 228 -27.83 -15.42 22.98
N GLU A 229 -28.56 -16.51 22.74
CA GLU A 229 -28.01 -17.81 22.30
C GLU A 229 -27.69 -17.88 20.81
N GLU A 230 -28.37 -17.08 19.97
CA GLU A 230 -28.36 -17.24 18.51
C GLU A 230 -27.23 -16.52 17.77
N LEU A 231 -26.36 -15.77 18.46
CA LEU A 231 -25.38 -14.88 17.79
C LEU A 231 -24.21 -15.60 17.11
N PHE A 232 -23.95 -16.88 17.45
CA PHE A 232 -22.73 -17.60 17.03
C PHE A 232 -22.98 -18.74 16.04
N ASP A 233 -24.24 -19.15 15.86
CA ASP A 233 -24.64 -20.14 14.86
C ASP A 233 -25.25 -19.53 13.60
N ASP A 234 -25.49 -18.22 13.61
CA ASP A 234 -25.98 -17.46 12.47
C ASP A 234 -25.04 -17.61 11.26
N HIS A 235 -25.63 -17.91 10.10
CA HIS A 235 -24.92 -17.98 8.83
C HIS A 235 -24.13 -16.69 8.59
N ILE A 236 -24.67 -15.55 9.06
CA ILE A 236 -24.08 -14.22 8.91
C ILE A 236 -22.85 -14.02 9.83
N PHE A 237 -22.76 -14.64 11.01
CA PHE A 237 -21.53 -14.62 11.82
C PHE A 237 -20.44 -15.49 11.18
N LYS A 238 -20.81 -16.59 10.53
CA LYS A 238 -19.88 -17.45 9.80
C LYS A 238 -19.46 -16.83 8.45
N GLU A 239 -20.37 -16.19 7.72
CA GLU A 239 -20.15 -15.44 6.47
C GLU A 239 -19.37 -14.15 6.69
N SER A 240 -19.73 -13.34 7.70
CA SER A 240 -18.97 -12.14 8.06
C SER A 240 -17.51 -12.44 8.43
N ASN A 241 -17.20 -13.71 8.68
CA ASN A 241 -15.87 -14.22 9.01
C ASN A 241 -15.26 -15.12 7.92
N ARG A 242 -16.04 -15.53 6.90
CA ARG A 242 -15.59 -16.27 5.70
C ARG A 242 -15.36 -15.35 4.51
N MET A 243 -16.00 -14.19 4.50
CA MET A 243 -15.98 -13.30 3.35
C MET A 243 -14.92 -12.22 3.54
N HIS A 244 -13.72 -12.54 3.10
CA HIS A 244 -12.54 -11.68 3.02
C HIS A 244 -12.64 -10.62 1.90
N GLY A 245 -13.86 -10.18 1.54
CA GLY A 245 -14.09 -9.22 0.45
C GLY A 245 -15.48 -8.58 0.44
N MET A 246 -16.27 -8.68 1.53
CA MET A 246 -17.64 -8.16 1.58
C MET A 246 -17.75 -6.91 2.47
N SER A 247 -17.96 -5.76 1.83
CA SER A 247 -18.49 -4.57 2.50
C SER A 247 -19.98 -4.80 2.79
N MET A 248 -20.29 -5.23 4.02
CA MET A 248 -21.69 -5.33 4.46
C MET A 248 -22.18 -3.90 4.76
N TYR A 249 -23.03 -3.38 3.88
CA TYR A 249 -23.57 -2.02 3.94
C TYR A 249 -24.17 -1.65 5.31
N PRO A 250 -23.97 -0.43 5.82
CA PRO A 250 -24.84 0.11 6.86
C PRO A 250 -26.22 0.37 6.24
N ILE A 251 -27.21 -0.41 6.64
CA ILE A 251 -28.61 -0.22 6.27
C ILE A 251 -29.08 1.14 6.82
N TRP A 252 -29.07 2.18 5.99
CA TRP A 252 -29.82 3.41 6.23
C TRP A 252 -31.07 3.38 5.37
N GLY A 253 -32.22 3.18 6.02
CA GLY A 253 -33.52 3.21 5.36
C GLY A 253 -34.63 2.74 6.28
N MET A 254 -35.12 3.62 7.15
CA MET A 254 -36.47 3.48 7.71
C MET A 254 -37.44 4.29 6.82
N GLU A 255 -38.07 3.64 5.83
CA GLU A 255 -39.34 4.13 5.29
C GLU A 255 -40.45 3.76 6.28
N ALA A 256 -40.98 4.75 6.99
CA ALA A 256 -42.25 4.58 7.69
C ALA A 256 -43.39 4.52 6.65
N LYS A 257 -43.81 3.32 6.26
CA LYS A 257 -45.07 3.14 5.51
C LYS A 257 -46.24 3.59 6.38
N ILE A 258 -46.75 4.80 6.13
CA ILE A 258 -48.05 5.25 6.63
C ILE A 258 -49.12 4.65 5.72
N SER A 259 -49.79 3.59 6.16
CA SER A 259 -50.99 3.09 5.48
C SER A 259 -52.16 4.07 5.70
N GLN A 260 -52.74 4.54 4.60
CA GLN A 260 -53.97 5.36 4.59
C GLN A 260 -55.14 4.58 5.21
N PHE A 261 -55.77 5.12 6.26
CA PHE A 261 -57.10 4.69 6.70
C PHE A 261 -58.19 5.58 6.08
N ARG A 262 -59.16 4.93 5.42
CA ARG A 262 -60.37 5.53 4.83
C ARG A 262 -61.25 6.21 5.89
N ARG A 263 -61.87 7.33 5.48
CA ARG A 263 -62.88 8.10 6.25
C ARG A 263 -64.06 7.22 6.68
N GLY A 264 -64.41 7.29 7.96
CA GLY A 264 -65.68 6.81 8.50
C GLY A 264 -65.99 7.43 9.87
N GLY A 265 -67.02 8.29 9.92
CA GLY A 265 -67.90 8.59 11.05
C GLY A 265 -67.33 8.87 12.45
N TRP A 266 -67.43 10.12 12.90
CA TRP A 266 -67.35 10.49 14.32
C TRP A 266 -68.57 9.97 15.09
N ARG A 267 -68.38 9.12 16.13
CA ARG A 267 -69.17 9.13 17.39
C ARG A 267 -68.39 8.50 18.56
N SER A 268 -68.48 9.19 19.70
CA SER A 268 -68.29 8.76 21.09
C SER A 268 -66.89 8.39 21.60
N CYS A 269 -66.47 9.15 22.62
CA CYS A 269 -65.45 8.80 23.60
C CYS A 269 -65.71 7.42 24.22
N GLY A 270 -64.67 6.61 24.33
CA GLY A 270 -64.64 5.37 25.09
C GLY A 270 -63.19 4.88 25.22
N ASN A 271 -62.73 4.69 26.45
CA ASN A 271 -61.38 4.29 26.82
C ASN A 271 -60.84 3.12 25.97
N LEU A 272 -59.79 3.39 25.19
CA LEU A 272 -58.95 2.36 24.59
C LEU A 272 -57.50 2.62 25.01
N ARG A 273 -57.14 1.99 26.13
CA ARG A 273 -55.76 1.76 26.57
C ARG A 273 -55.14 0.78 25.56
N LYS A 274 -54.72 1.24 24.39
CA LYS A 274 -53.89 0.46 23.47
C LYS A 274 -52.44 0.79 23.78
N GLN A 275 -51.76 -0.15 24.43
CA GLN A 275 -50.30 -0.24 24.37
C GLN A 275 -49.90 -0.28 22.90
N THR A 276 -49.34 0.82 22.39
CA THR A 276 -48.46 0.75 21.23
C THR A 276 -47.17 0.11 21.72
N ASN A 277 -47.10 -1.23 21.65
CA ASN A 277 -45.83 -1.93 21.72
C ASN A 277 -45.01 -1.51 20.49
N PHE A 278 -44.14 -0.51 20.67
CA PHE A 278 -43.02 -0.30 19.78
C PHE A 278 -42.02 -1.42 20.05
N THR A 279 -42.14 -2.54 19.35
CA THR A 279 -41.02 -3.44 19.15
C THR A 279 -40.06 -2.75 18.19
N ALA A 280 -39.18 -1.92 18.73
CA ALA A 280 -37.95 -1.57 18.04
C ALA A 280 -37.08 -2.84 18.07
N GLU A 281 -37.13 -3.63 17.00
CA GLU A 281 -36.06 -4.59 16.75
C GLU A 281 -34.79 -3.79 16.48
N ALA A 282 -34.02 -3.55 17.55
CA ALA A 282 -32.62 -3.22 17.42
C ALA A 282 -31.94 -4.45 16.79
N LYS A 283 -31.80 -4.44 15.46
CA LYS A 283 -30.86 -5.34 14.78
C LYS A 283 -29.50 -5.07 15.41
N VAL A 284 -29.05 -6.02 16.22
CA VAL A 284 -27.76 -6.01 16.89
C VAL A 284 -26.71 -6.03 15.78
N TRP A 285 -25.83 -5.03 15.78
CA TRP A 285 -24.68 -5.01 14.88
C TRP A 285 -23.88 -6.30 15.08
N LEU A 286 -23.66 -7.03 13.99
CA LEU A 286 -22.87 -8.27 13.97
C LEU A 286 -21.49 -8.03 14.56
N VAL A 287 -21.08 -8.89 15.48
CA VAL A 287 -19.68 -8.96 15.93
C VAL A 287 -18.86 -9.50 14.76
N ARG A 288 -18.11 -8.63 14.08
CA ARG A 288 -17.02 -9.06 13.20
C ARG A 288 -15.88 -9.58 14.08
N ALA A 289 -15.39 -10.80 13.82
CA ALA A 289 -14.22 -11.32 14.51
C ALA A 289 -12.92 -10.65 14.03
N SER A 290 -12.91 -10.17 12.78
CA SER A 290 -11.76 -9.48 12.18
C SER A 290 -11.78 -7.98 12.49
N GLN A 291 -10.78 -7.52 13.24
CA GLN A 291 -10.62 -6.13 13.68
C GLN A 291 -9.47 -5.46 12.93
N HIS A 292 -9.77 -4.38 12.20
CA HIS A 292 -8.83 -3.67 11.35
C HIS A 292 -8.14 -2.53 12.11
N THR A 293 -7.08 -2.82 12.85
CA THR A 293 -6.60 -1.90 13.91
C THR A 293 -5.27 -1.20 13.61
N ILE A 294 -5.05 -0.08 14.30
CA ILE A 294 -3.72 0.53 14.50
C ILE A 294 -3.39 0.45 15.99
N ASN A 295 -2.35 -0.29 16.36
CA ASN A 295 -1.99 -0.59 17.76
C ASN A 295 -3.17 -1.20 18.57
N GLY A 296 -4.13 -1.84 17.92
CA GLY A 296 -5.35 -2.33 18.59
C GLY A 296 -6.49 -1.33 18.71
N PHE A 297 -6.34 -0.12 18.18
CA PHE A 297 -7.41 0.88 18.15
C PHE A 297 -8.11 0.91 16.79
N LEU A 298 -9.42 1.18 16.84
CA LEU A 298 -10.31 1.25 15.68
C LEU A 298 -10.97 2.64 15.60
N PHE A 299 -11.40 3.03 14.40
CA PHE A 299 -12.23 4.19 14.10
C PHE A 299 -11.72 5.53 14.68
N GLY A 300 -10.39 5.73 14.72
CA GLY A 300 -9.80 6.99 15.21
C GLY A 300 -9.63 7.04 16.73
N ASN A 301 -9.81 5.93 17.45
CA ASN A 301 -9.62 5.88 18.90
C ASN A 301 -8.14 5.79 19.35
N LEU A 302 -7.19 5.75 18.40
CA LEU A 302 -5.76 5.83 18.70
C LEU A 302 -5.49 7.12 19.50
N PRO A 303 -4.83 7.05 20.67
CA PRO A 303 -4.49 8.23 21.44
C PRO A 303 -3.70 9.22 20.58
N LEU A 304 -4.06 10.50 20.68
CA LEU A 304 -3.50 11.55 19.83
C LEU A 304 -1.97 11.59 19.95
N LEU A 305 -1.29 11.48 18.82
CA LEU A 305 0.16 11.54 18.73
C LEU A 305 0.60 13.00 18.58
N ASP A 306 1.01 13.63 19.68
CA ASP A 306 1.43 15.03 19.67
C ASP A 306 2.91 15.17 19.28
N THR A 307 3.18 16.06 18.33
CA THR A 307 4.53 16.44 17.91
C THR A 307 4.64 17.95 17.67
N CYS A 308 5.86 18.44 17.53
CA CYS A 308 6.14 19.85 17.29
C CYS A 308 6.60 20.08 15.85
N LYS A 309 6.19 21.21 15.27
CA LYS A 309 6.60 21.64 13.94
C LYS A 309 8.13 21.76 13.88
N GLY A 310 8.76 21.17 12.87
CA GLY A 310 10.22 21.17 12.68
C GLY A 310 10.96 20.03 13.39
N ASP A 311 10.31 19.28 14.29
CA ASP A 311 10.92 18.12 14.94
C ASP A 311 11.23 17.02 13.92
N THR A 312 12.28 16.25 14.18
CA THR A 312 12.55 15.04 13.38
C THR A 312 11.83 13.86 14.02
N ILE A 313 10.96 13.22 13.26
CA ILE A 313 10.14 12.10 13.70
C ILE A 313 10.60 10.84 12.98
N SER A 314 10.81 9.76 13.74
CA SER A 314 11.00 8.41 13.22
C SER A 314 9.72 7.60 13.45
N TRP A 315 9.06 7.24 12.36
CA TRP A 315 7.91 6.34 12.35
C TRP A 315 8.40 4.91 12.17
N HIS A 316 8.20 4.09 13.20
CA HIS A 316 8.48 2.66 13.20
C HIS A 316 7.19 1.92 12.88
N LEU A 317 7.08 1.45 11.64
CA LEU A 317 5.88 0.84 11.10
C LEU A 317 6.03 -0.68 11.07
N LEU A 318 5.01 -1.39 11.54
CA LEU A 318 4.99 -2.85 11.62
C LEU A 318 3.70 -3.36 10.99
N GLY A 319 3.80 -4.29 10.04
CA GLY A 319 2.68 -5.03 9.47
C GLY A 319 2.65 -6.48 9.96
N PHE A 320 1.48 -7.01 10.26
CA PHE A 320 1.29 -8.43 10.61
C PHE A 320 -0.08 -8.92 10.12
N GLY A 321 -0.26 -10.23 10.05
CA GLY A 321 -1.54 -10.86 9.74
C GLY A 321 -1.42 -11.91 8.63
N SER A 322 -2.39 -11.93 7.72
CA SER A 322 -2.52 -12.90 6.62
C SER A 322 -2.50 -12.25 5.24
N GLU A 323 -2.95 -12.94 4.19
CA GLU A 323 -3.05 -12.40 2.82
C GLU A 323 -3.93 -11.16 2.69
N THR A 324 -4.90 -10.96 3.60
CA THR A 324 -5.71 -9.74 3.69
C THR A 324 -4.91 -8.51 4.15
N ASP A 325 -3.75 -8.70 4.77
CA ASP A 325 -2.98 -7.64 5.40
C ASP A 325 -2.06 -6.91 4.41
N VAL A 326 -2.66 -6.36 3.37
CA VAL A 326 -2.03 -5.45 2.40
C VAL A 326 -2.36 -4.02 2.84
N HIS A 327 -1.44 -3.38 3.57
CA HIS A 327 -1.67 -2.05 4.16
C HIS A 327 -0.91 -0.95 3.41
N GLY A 328 -1.61 0.03 2.86
CA GLY A 328 -1.00 1.28 2.41
C GLY A 328 -1.02 2.35 3.51
N VAL A 329 0.00 2.43 4.36
CA VAL A 329 0.00 3.39 5.49
C VAL A 329 0.29 4.80 5.00
N ALA A 330 -0.73 5.66 4.95
CA ALA A 330 -0.66 7.02 4.44
C ALA A 330 -0.65 8.06 5.57
N PHE A 331 0.19 9.09 5.42
CA PHE A 331 0.24 10.25 6.31
C PHE A 331 -0.38 11.46 5.63
N GLN A 332 -1.56 11.88 6.09
CA GLN A 332 -2.23 13.02 5.48
C GLN A 332 -1.43 14.31 5.70
N GLY A 333 -1.27 15.10 4.64
CA GLY A 333 -0.73 16.47 4.69
C GLY A 333 0.79 16.59 4.92
N ASN A 334 1.49 15.50 5.24
CA ASN A 334 2.94 15.47 5.42
C ASN A 334 3.55 14.34 4.61
N THR A 335 4.79 14.52 4.17
CA THR A 335 5.54 13.48 3.45
C THR A 335 6.59 12.84 4.34
N ILE A 336 6.94 11.61 4.00
CA ILE A 336 7.97 10.80 4.64
C ILE A 336 9.16 10.58 3.70
N LEU A 337 10.31 10.33 4.30
CA LEU A 337 11.54 9.96 3.61
C LEU A 337 11.93 8.54 4.01
N MET A 338 12.16 7.69 3.01
CA MET A 338 12.60 6.30 3.17
C MET A 338 13.73 6.04 2.19
N ASN A 339 14.91 5.61 2.68
CA ASN A 339 16.10 5.36 1.84
C ASN A 339 16.47 6.54 0.90
N GLY A 340 16.22 7.77 1.33
CA GLY A 340 16.45 8.98 0.52
C GLY A 340 15.40 9.23 -0.58
N MET A 341 14.32 8.46 -0.61
CA MET A 341 13.18 8.64 -1.50
C MET A 341 12.00 9.26 -0.76
N ARG A 342 11.27 10.13 -1.45
CA ARG A 342 10.10 10.83 -0.95
C ARG A 342 8.85 10.00 -1.21
N ARG A 343 8.08 9.73 -0.16
CA ARG A 343 6.78 9.06 -0.22
C ARG A 343 5.82 9.76 0.73
N ASP A 344 4.53 9.46 0.68
CA ASP A 344 3.57 9.77 1.74
C ASP A 344 2.87 8.51 2.27
N THR A 345 2.96 7.43 1.51
CA THR A 345 2.41 6.12 1.82
C THR A 345 3.52 5.07 1.89
N THR A 346 3.37 4.11 2.80
CA THR A 346 4.26 2.94 2.94
C THR A 346 3.45 1.66 2.92
N SER A 347 3.81 0.74 2.04
CA SER A 347 3.18 -0.58 1.96
C SER A 347 3.72 -1.50 3.08
N LEU A 348 2.83 -2.11 3.86
CA LEU A 348 3.16 -3.10 4.88
C LEU A 348 2.39 -4.39 4.61
N PHE A 349 3.11 -5.51 4.67
CA PHE A 349 2.60 -6.88 4.58
C PHE A 349 2.86 -7.62 5.90
N PRO A 350 2.37 -8.85 6.08
CA PRO A 350 2.73 -9.66 7.24
C PRO A 350 4.25 -9.72 7.48
N HIS A 351 4.65 -9.37 8.69
CA HIS A 351 6.04 -9.29 9.16
C HIS A 351 6.93 -8.24 8.45
N THR A 352 6.34 -7.32 7.69
CA THR A 352 7.07 -6.17 7.15
C THR A 352 7.34 -5.16 8.25
N CYS A 353 8.61 -4.77 8.41
CA CYS A 353 9.02 -3.69 9.30
C CYS A 353 9.64 -2.56 8.48
N ALA A 354 9.22 -1.33 8.74
CA ALA A 354 9.75 -0.16 8.06
C ALA A 354 10.11 0.96 9.06
N THR A 355 11.06 1.80 8.65
CA THR A 355 11.42 3.02 9.37
C THR A 355 11.29 4.18 8.39
N ALA A 356 10.39 5.11 8.68
CA ALA A 356 10.15 6.30 7.88
C ALA A 356 10.52 7.55 8.67
N LEU A 357 11.20 8.50 8.02
CA LEU A 357 11.57 9.77 8.62
C LEU A 357 10.62 10.87 8.17
N MET A 358 10.17 11.72 9.08
CA MET A 358 9.29 12.84 8.79
C MET A 358 9.78 14.09 9.50
N GLN A 359 9.65 15.23 8.83
CA GLN A 359 9.81 16.54 9.45
C GLN A 359 8.57 17.38 9.11
N PRO A 360 7.61 17.52 10.04
CA PRO A 360 6.35 18.20 9.75
C PRO A 360 6.56 19.71 9.68
N ASP A 361 5.98 20.34 8.66
CA ASP A 361 6.11 21.77 8.38
C ASP A 361 4.78 22.54 8.43
N ASN A 362 3.66 21.82 8.61
CA ASN A 362 2.32 22.37 8.72
C ASN A 362 1.71 22.09 10.09
N GLN A 363 1.01 23.09 10.63
CA GLN A 363 0.35 22.99 11.93
C GLN A 363 -1.08 22.48 11.74
N GLY A 364 -1.48 21.48 12.51
CA GLY A 364 -2.83 20.93 12.40
C GLY A 364 -2.96 19.58 13.08
N THR A 365 -4.15 18.99 12.94
CA THR A 365 -4.38 17.59 13.23
C THR A 365 -4.57 16.89 11.90
N PHE A 366 -3.82 15.82 11.71
CA PHE A 366 -3.73 15.07 10.47
C PHE A 366 -4.03 13.60 10.74
N ASP A 367 -4.54 12.91 9.74
CA ASP A 367 -4.84 11.50 9.85
C ASP A 367 -3.63 10.63 9.44
N VAL A 368 -3.45 9.54 10.17
CA VAL A 368 -2.65 8.38 9.77
C VAL A 368 -3.61 7.22 9.56
N TYR A 369 -3.67 6.69 8.35
CA TYR A 369 -4.73 5.75 7.98
C TYR A 369 -4.21 4.75 6.95
N CYS A 370 -4.93 3.65 6.80
CA CYS A 370 -4.68 2.68 5.75
C CYS A 370 -5.41 3.10 4.47
N GLN A 371 -4.68 3.23 3.36
CA GLN A 371 -5.17 3.63 2.04
C GLN A 371 -5.97 2.52 1.36
N THR A 372 -5.79 1.27 1.80
CA THR A 372 -6.60 0.11 1.39
C THR A 372 -8.06 0.36 1.78
N SER A 373 -8.95 0.45 0.78
CA SER A 373 -10.32 0.97 0.91
C SER A 373 -11.17 0.25 1.96
N ASN A 374 -11.17 -1.07 1.96
CA ASN A 374 -11.91 -1.89 2.92
C ASN A 374 -11.34 -1.74 4.35
N HIS A 375 -10.01 -1.68 4.52
CA HIS A 375 -9.38 -1.41 5.82
C HIS A 375 -9.77 -0.03 6.36
N TYR A 376 -9.80 0.99 5.50
CA TYR A 376 -10.24 2.33 5.85
C TYR A 376 -11.71 2.35 6.32
N GLN A 377 -12.62 1.76 5.53
CA GLN A 377 -14.05 1.65 5.88
C GLN A 377 -14.26 0.90 7.20
N ASN A 378 -13.45 -0.12 7.46
CA ASN A 378 -13.52 -0.93 8.66
C ASN A 378 -12.81 -0.31 9.88
N GLY A 379 -12.31 0.92 9.76
CA GLY A 379 -11.88 1.74 10.89
C GLY A 379 -10.37 1.80 11.11
N MET A 380 -9.53 1.35 10.17
CA MET A 380 -8.07 1.43 10.30
C MET A 380 -7.55 2.86 10.05
N ARG A 381 -7.80 3.73 11.03
CA ARG A 381 -7.40 5.14 11.03
C ARG A 381 -7.12 5.65 12.45
N GLY A 382 -6.20 6.60 12.54
CA GLY A 382 -5.83 7.34 13.74
C GLY A 382 -5.44 8.77 13.36
N SER A 383 -5.09 9.58 14.36
CA SER A 383 -4.72 10.98 14.11
C SER A 383 -3.46 11.38 14.89
N TYR A 384 -2.69 12.30 14.33
CA TYR A 384 -1.53 12.93 14.95
C TYR A 384 -1.66 14.46 14.88
N SER A 385 -1.12 15.17 15.86
CA SER A 385 -1.20 16.63 15.96
C SER A 385 0.18 17.26 15.90
N VAL A 386 0.34 18.23 15.01
CA VAL A 386 1.55 19.05 14.90
C VAL A 386 1.26 20.40 15.52
N ARG A 387 1.96 20.71 16.63
CA ARG A 387 1.84 21.97 17.38
C ARG A 387 3.02 22.87 17.11
N GLN A 388 2.84 24.17 17.33
CA GLN A 388 3.95 25.12 17.36
C GLN A 388 4.60 25.04 18.75
N CYS A 389 5.85 24.61 18.83
CA CYS A 389 6.60 24.50 20.09
C CYS A 389 7.96 25.19 19.93
N GLY A 390 8.15 26.35 20.57
CA GLY A 390 9.43 27.08 20.53
C GLY A 390 9.60 28.01 19.31
N GLU A 391 10.84 28.46 19.09
CA GLU A 391 11.20 29.38 17.99
C GLU A 391 10.78 28.82 16.63
N GLU A 392 10.35 29.71 15.72
CA GLU A 392 9.95 29.33 14.37
C GLU A 392 11.10 28.62 13.66
N ALA A 393 10.98 27.29 13.50
CA ALA A 393 11.83 26.56 12.57
C ALA A 393 11.73 27.26 11.22
N TYR A 394 12.86 27.77 10.74
CA TYR A 394 12.96 28.47 9.46
C TYR A 394 12.80 27.44 8.34
N PHE A 395 11.55 27.26 7.90
CA PHE A 395 11.29 26.70 6.59
C PHE A 395 11.44 27.85 5.60
N PRO A 396 12.28 27.74 4.55
CA PRO A 396 12.42 28.80 3.57
C PRO A 396 11.03 29.14 3.01
N GLY A 397 10.53 30.31 3.42
CA GLY A 397 9.24 30.82 3.00
C GLY A 397 9.27 31.10 1.50
N ARG A 398 8.19 30.71 0.82
CA ARG A 398 7.83 31.05 -0.56
C ARG A 398 9.03 31.24 -1.48
N GLN A 399 9.60 30.13 -1.95
CA GLN A 399 10.48 30.14 -3.12
C GLN A 399 9.75 30.85 -4.27
N ASP A 400 10.45 31.69 -5.05
CA ASP A 400 9.96 32.27 -6.31
C ASP A 400 9.61 31.14 -7.28
N GLY A 401 8.39 30.65 -7.18
CA GLY A 401 7.81 29.61 -8.02
C GLY A 401 6.61 30.14 -8.79
N THR A 402 6.29 29.45 -9.87
CA THR A 402 5.23 29.86 -10.79
C THR A 402 3.88 29.51 -10.20
N VAL A 403 2.92 30.43 -10.31
CA VAL A 403 1.53 30.12 -10.01
C VAL A 403 0.90 29.48 -11.25
N ARG A 404 0.48 28.22 -11.14
CA ARG A 404 -0.17 27.46 -12.21
C ARG A 404 -1.64 27.28 -11.86
N THR A 405 -2.52 27.60 -12.79
CA THR A 405 -3.97 27.48 -12.59
C THR A 405 -4.52 26.40 -13.49
N PHE A 406 -5.28 25.47 -12.92
CA PHE A 406 -5.97 24.41 -13.64
C PHE A 406 -7.48 24.53 -13.39
N TYR A 407 -8.28 24.38 -14.46
CA TYR A 407 -9.74 24.40 -14.39
C TYR A 407 -10.26 22.98 -14.56
N ILE A 408 -10.80 22.40 -13.50
CA ILE A 408 -11.22 20.99 -13.46
C ILE A 408 -12.70 20.91 -13.12
N MET A 409 -13.46 20.11 -13.85
CA MET A 409 -14.85 19.81 -13.53
C MET A 409 -15.02 18.32 -13.21
N ALA A 410 -15.82 18.01 -12.20
CA ALA A 410 -16.40 16.67 -12.05
C ALA A 410 -17.70 16.59 -12.84
N GLU A 411 -17.76 15.70 -13.83
CA GLU A 411 -18.92 15.49 -14.69
C GLU A 411 -19.34 14.02 -14.70
N GLU A 412 -20.65 13.78 -14.82
CA GLU A 412 -21.22 12.44 -14.93
C GLU A 412 -21.30 12.01 -16.39
N MET A 413 -20.82 10.81 -16.71
CA MET A 413 -20.88 10.26 -18.05
C MET A 413 -21.07 8.73 -18.04
N GLU A 414 -21.54 8.18 -19.15
CA GLU A 414 -21.48 6.73 -19.39
C GLU A 414 -20.04 6.34 -19.72
N TRP A 415 -19.53 5.35 -19.00
CA TRP A 415 -18.20 4.79 -19.16
C TRP A 415 -18.31 3.33 -19.59
N ASP A 416 -17.74 3.02 -20.74
CA ASP A 416 -17.65 1.64 -21.25
C ASP A 416 -16.23 1.10 -21.01
N TYR A 417 -16.09 0.08 -20.18
CA TYR A 417 -14.80 -0.54 -19.86
C TYR A 417 -14.22 -1.33 -21.05
N ALA A 418 -15.09 -1.88 -21.92
CA ALA A 418 -14.70 -2.73 -23.05
C ALA A 418 -15.54 -2.41 -24.31
N PRO A 419 -15.30 -1.26 -24.98
CA PRO A 419 -16.02 -0.91 -26.20
C PRO A 419 -15.86 -1.95 -27.34
N ASP A 420 -14.70 -2.61 -27.42
CA ASP A 420 -14.41 -3.68 -28.37
C ASP A 420 -14.03 -4.98 -27.66
N ARG A 421 -14.70 -6.09 -28.03
CA ARG A 421 -14.45 -7.45 -27.52
C ARG A 421 -13.68 -8.33 -28.52
N SER A 422 -13.23 -7.77 -29.64
CA SER A 422 -12.47 -8.49 -30.67
C SER A 422 -11.16 -9.06 -30.12
N TRP A 423 -10.47 -8.28 -29.28
CA TRP A 423 -9.20 -8.64 -28.67
C TRP A 423 -9.36 -9.80 -27.67
N GLU A 424 -10.34 -9.70 -26.76
CA GLU A 424 -10.71 -10.76 -25.81
C GLU A 424 -10.99 -12.07 -26.57
N SER A 425 -11.86 -12.01 -27.58
CA SER A 425 -12.27 -13.19 -28.36
C SER A 425 -11.11 -13.82 -29.11
N GLY A 426 -10.24 -13.00 -29.72
CA GLY A 426 -9.08 -13.48 -30.47
C GLY A 426 -8.00 -14.09 -29.58
N ARG A 427 -7.83 -13.60 -28.35
CA ARG A 427 -6.84 -14.11 -27.38
C ARG A 427 -7.24 -15.45 -26.79
N HIS A 428 -8.50 -15.62 -26.41
CA HIS A 428 -8.95 -16.83 -25.72
C HIS A 428 -9.48 -17.90 -26.66
N ASN A 429 -9.77 -17.57 -27.94
CA ASN A 429 -10.34 -18.49 -28.92
C ASN A 429 -11.62 -19.19 -28.40
N SER A 430 -12.31 -18.53 -27.47
CA SER A 430 -13.52 -18.95 -26.78
C SER A 430 -14.54 -17.81 -26.88
N SER A 431 -15.81 -18.15 -27.10
CA SER A 431 -16.89 -17.16 -27.27
C SER A 431 -18.04 -17.45 -26.32
N GLY A 432 -18.62 -16.40 -25.72
CA GLY A 432 -19.73 -16.55 -24.78
C GLY A 432 -19.27 -17.03 -23.42
N GLU A 433 -20.04 -17.92 -22.79
CA GLU A 433 -19.87 -18.40 -21.40
C GLU A 433 -18.51 -19.06 -21.10
N GLU A 434 -17.77 -19.52 -22.12
CA GLU A 434 -16.43 -20.11 -21.94
C GLU A 434 -15.32 -19.06 -21.76
N SER A 435 -15.59 -17.78 -22.06
CA SER A 435 -14.64 -16.68 -21.86
C SER A 435 -14.66 -16.20 -20.40
N TYR A 436 -13.49 -15.98 -19.80
CA TYR A 436 -13.38 -15.32 -18.49
C TYR A 436 -14.04 -13.94 -18.49
N GLY A 437 -14.03 -13.23 -19.62
CA GLY A 437 -14.67 -11.93 -19.78
C GLY A 437 -16.20 -11.97 -19.73
N ASP A 438 -16.83 -13.13 -19.87
CA ASP A 438 -18.29 -13.24 -19.77
C ASP A 438 -18.81 -12.86 -18.37
N ILE A 439 -18.04 -13.17 -17.32
CA ILE A 439 -18.42 -12.84 -15.94
C ILE A 439 -18.64 -11.33 -15.78
N PHE A 440 -17.76 -10.52 -16.37
CA PHE A 440 -17.71 -9.07 -16.17
C PHE A 440 -18.38 -8.26 -17.30
N LEU A 441 -18.37 -8.77 -18.53
CA LEU A 441 -18.82 -8.01 -19.71
C LEU A 441 -20.21 -8.44 -20.20
N ASN A 442 -20.74 -9.58 -19.74
CA ASN A 442 -22.07 -10.03 -20.10
C ASN A 442 -23.14 -9.21 -19.36
N HIS A 443 -24.19 -8.88 -20.10
CA HIS A 443 -25.31 -8.07 -19.64
C HIS A 443 -26.61 -8.91 -19.49
N GLU A 444 -26.52 -10.22 -19.71
CA GLU A 444 -27.60 -11.17 -19.50
C GLU A 444 -27.69 -11.60 -18.02
N ASN A 445 -28.74 -12.36 -17.66
CA ASN A 445 -28.93 -12.97 -16.33
C ASN A 445 -28.90 -11.99 -15.14
N GLY A 446 -29.22 -10.70 -15.35
CA GLY A 446 -29.27 -9.70 -14.29
C GLY A 446 -27.92 -9.08 -13.93
N ARG A 447 -26.91 -9.20 -14.80
CA ARG A 447 -25.62 -8.49 -14.71
C ARG A 447 -25.67 -7.14 -15.43
N LEU A 448 -24.75 -6.23 -15.08
CA LEU A 448 -24.68 -4.87 -15.66
C LEU A 448 -23.88 -4.79 -16.97
N GLY A 449 -22.99 -5.74 -17.24
CA GLY A 449 -22.12 -5.73 -18.41
C GLY A 449 -21.02 -4.66 -18.34
N SER A 450 -20.55 -4.17 -19.49
CA SER A 450 -19.36 -3.30 -19.56
C SER A 450 -19.59 -1.80 -19.32
N ARG A 451 -20.86 -1.36 -19.21
CA ARG A 451 -21.23 0.07 -19.22
C ARG A 451 -21.77 0.52 -17.88
N TYR A 452 -21.23 1.63 -17.39
CA TYR A 452 -21.60 2.19 -16.09
C TYR A 452 -21.64 3.71 -16.18
N LYS A 453 -22.63 4.32 -15.52
CA LYS A 453 -22.59 5.75 -15.20
C LYS A 453 -21.52 5.99 -14.13
N LYS A 454 -20.64 6.96 -14.39
CA LYS A 454 -19.49 7.32 -13.54
C LYS A 454 -19.34 8.83 -13.41
N ALA A 455 -18.63 9.27 -12.38
CA ALA A 455 -18.18 10.65 -12.25
C ALA A 455 -16.67 10.74 -12.51
N VAL A 456 -16.24 11.65 -13.38
CA VAL A 456 -14.85 11.77 -13.80
C VAL A 456 -14.37 13.22 -13.76
N TYR A 457 -13.07 13.42 -13.50
CA TYR A 457 -12.45 14.72 -13.63
C TYR A 457 -12.12 15.03 -15.10
N ARG A 458 -12.46 16.23 -15.58
CA ARG A 458 -12.08 16.74 -16.90
C ARG A 458 -11.54 18.16 -16.83
N GLU A 459 -10.59 18.47 -17.71
CA GLU A 459 -9.96 19.78 -17.78
C GLU A 459 -10.71 20.71 -18.75
N TYR A 460 -10.77 21.98 -18.39
CA TYR A 460 -11.40 23.05 -19.16
C TYR A 460 -10.37 24.16 -19.41
N THR A 461 -10.61 24.96 -20.45
CA THR A 461 -9.65 26.02 -20.86
C THR A 461 -9.63 27.21 -19.90
N ASP A 462 -10.76 27.49 -19.24
CA ASP A 462 -10.93 28.65 -18.37
C ASP A 462 -12.01 28.44 -17.30
N GLY A 463 -12.13 29.43 -16.40
CA GLY A 463 -13.09 29.41 -15.28
C GLY A 463 -14.55 29.60 -15.66
N THR A 464 -14.87 29.77 -16.95
CA THR A 464 -16.27 29.75 -17.42
C THR A 464 -16.80 28.33 -17.58
N PHE A 465 -15.90 27.34 -17.69
CA PHE A 465 -16.23 25.93 -17.83
C PHE A 465 -17.17 25.62 -19.01
N LYS A 466 -17.03 26.36 -20.11
CA LYS A 466 -17.82 26.17 -21.34
C LYS A 466 -17.12 25.32 -22.38
N THR A 467 -15.79 25.45 -22.46
CA THR A 467 -14.99 24.78 -23.48
C THR A 467 -14.09 23.72 -22.83
N PRO A 468 -14.40 22.42 -23.04
CA PRO A 468 -13.54 21.36 -22.55
C PRO A 468 -12.20 21.40 -23.29
N LYS A 469 -11.11 21.09 -22.57
CA LYS A 469 -9.79 20.96 -23.18
C LYS A 469 -9.67 19.56 -23.77
N ASN A 470 -9.58 19.48 -25.09
CA ASN A 470 -9.44 18.21 -25.77
C ASN A 470 -8.11 17.56 -25.38
N ARG A 471 -8.16 16.26 -25.05
CA ARG A 471 -6.95 15.47 -24.81
C ARG A 471 -6.15 15.35 -26.10
N THR A 472 -4.85 15.52 -25.99
CA THR A 472 -3.90 15.30 -27.08
C THR A 472 -3.65 13.80 -27.30
N ASP A 473 -3.02 13.44 -28.42
CA ASP A 473 -2.64 12.04 -28.69
C ASP A 473 -1.74 11.46 -27.58
N ALA A 474 -0.92 12.30 -26.93
CA ALA A 474 -0.10 11.91 -25.79
C ALA A 474 -0.91 11.62 -24.52
N GLU A 475 -2.15 12.10 -24.41
CA GLU A 475 -3.01 12.00 -23.23
C GLU A 475 -4.18 11.03 -23.42
N GLN A 476 -4.35 10.44 -24.60
CA GLN A 476 -5.42 9.47 -24.87
C GLN A 476 -5.40 8.29 -23.89
N HIS A 477 -4.20 7.84 -23.50
CA HIS A 477 -3.98 6.77 -22.54
C HIS A 477 -4.56 7.04 -21.15
N LEU A 478 -4.84 8.30 -20.77
CA LEU A 478 -5.35 8.61 -19.43
C LEU A 478 -6.71 7.95 -19.15
N GLY A 479 -7.49 7.60 -20.19
CA GLY A 479 -8.73 6.85 -20.00
C GLY A 479 -9.66 7.53 -19.00
N ILE A 480 -10.01 6.84 -17.92
CA ILE A 480 -10.90 7.37 -16.90
C ILE A 480 -10.27 8.50 -16.07
N LEU A 481 -8.93 8.48 -15.94
CA LEU A 481 -8.18 9.41 -15.10
C LEU A 481 -8.49 10.87 -15.43
N GLY A 482 -8.41 11.72 -14.40
CA GLY A 482 -8.38 13.16 -14.58
C GLY A 482 -7.16 13.64 -15.39
N PRO A 483 -7.11 14.94 -15.73
CA PRO A 483 -5.96 15.52 -16.41
C PRO A 483 -4.64 15.30 -15.66
N PHE A 484 -3.54 15.17 -16.39
CA PHE A 484 -2.23 15.00 -15.78
C PHE A 484 -1.72 16.34 -15.24
N ILE A 485 -1.94 16.59 -13.95
CA ILE A 485 -1.48 17.81 -13.27
C ILE A 485 0.03 17.73 -13.08
N TRP A 486 0.71 18.86 -13.18
CA TRP A 486 2.16 18.92 -13.07
C TRP A 486 2.64 20.20 -12.37
N ALA A 487 3.73 20.07 -11.63
CA ALA A 487 4.38 21.17 -10.92
C ALA A 487 5.90 20.97 -10.81
N GLU A 488 6.62 22.07 -10.64
CA GLU A 488 7.99 22.04 -10.14
C GLU A 488 8.03 22.40 -8.64
N VAL A 489 9.09 21.96 -7.95
CA VAL A 489 9.36 22.41 -6.58
C VAL A 489 9.43 23.93 -6.52
N GLY A 490 8.62 24.50 -5.64
CA GLY A 490 8.43 25.94 -5.43
C GLY A 490 7.14 26.49 -6.05
N ASP A 491 6.52 25.79 -7.00
CA ASP A 491 5.29 26.24 -7.65
C ASP A 491 4.09 26.27 -6.70
N VAL A 492 3.07 27.02 -7.08
CA VAL A 492 1.76 27.05 -6.41
C VAL A 492 0.70 26.63 -7.42
N LEU A 493 -0.05 25.60 -7.09
CA LEU A 493 -1.15 25.10 -7.91
C LEU A 493 -2.47 25.67 -7.41
N ASN A 494 -3.16 26.41 -8.28
CA ASN A 494 -4.52 26.89 -8.07
C ASN A 494 -5.48 26.00 -8.87
N ILE A 495 -6.20 25.12 -8.18
CA ILE A 495 -7.18 24.23 -8.79
C ILE A 495 -8.56 24.85 -8.64
N VAL A 496 -9.09 25.38 -9.74
CA VAL A 496 -10.46 25.89 -9.81
C VAL A 496 -11.35 24.70 -10.15
N PHE A 497 -12.03 24.17 -9.16
CA PHE A 497 -12.85 22.97 -9.28
C PHE A 497 -14.34 23.33 -9.34
N ARG A 498 -15.05 22.81 -10.35
CA ARG A 498 -16.50 22.89 -10.46
C ARG A 498 -17.13 21.51 -10.28
N ASN A 499 -18.10 21.40 -9.40
CA ASN A 499 -18.88 20.17 -9.28
C ASN A 499 -20.12 20.26 -10.17
N ASN A 500 -20.18 19.48 -11.25
CA ASN A 500 -21.36 19.39 -12.12
C ASN A 500 -22.08 18.04 -11.98
N ALA A 501 -21.67 17.23 -11.00
CA ALA A 501 -22.30 15.96 -10.68
C ALA A 501 -23.41 16.14 -9.63
N THR A 502 -24.16 15.06 -9.38
CA THR A 502 -25.28 15.02 -8.44
C THR A 502 -24.85 14.87 -6.98
N GLN A 503 -23.67 14.30 -6.74
CA GLN A 503 -23.12 14.08 -5.39
C GLN A 503 -22.17 15.22 -4.99
N PRO A 504 -22.02 15.50 -3.68
CA PRO A 504 -20.99 16.40 -3.19
C PRO A 504 -19.60 15.76 -3.39
N TYR A 505 -18.68 16.50 -4.02
CA TYR A 505 -17.32 16.04 -4.29
C TYR A 505 -16.29 17.08 -3.89
N SER A 506 -15.04 16.64 -3.72
CA SER A 506 -13.89 17.51 -3.49
C SER A 506 -12.75 17.14 -4.43
N ILE A 507 -11.61 17.82 -4.27
CA ILE A 507 -10.35 17.43 -4.90
C ILE A 507 -9.21 17.67 -3.92
N HIS A 508 -8.42 16.64 -3.67
CA HIS A 508 -7.27 16.63 -2.76
C HIS A 508 -6.14 15.88 -3.43
N ALA A 509 -4.91 16.34 -3.25
CA ALA A 509 -3.72 15.68 -3.78
C ALA A 509 -2.80 15.17 -2.67
N HIS A 510 -2.22 14.00 -2.92
CA HIS A 510 -1.13 13.42 -2.15
C HIS A 510 0.15 14.26 -2.27
N GLY A 511 1.00 14.17 -1.26
CA GLY A 511 2.30 14.84 -1.18
C GLY A 511 2.35 16.38 -1.09
N VAL A 512 1.31 17.12 -1.52
CA VAL A 512 1.31 18.60 -1.55
C VAL A 512 1.00 19.25 -0.19
N LEU A 513 1.29 20.55 -0.06
CA LEU A 513 0.94 21.33 1.12
C LEU A 513 -0.33 22.15 0.88
N GLU A 514 -1.40 21.83 1.60
CA GLU A 514 -2.68 22.57 1.51
C GLU A 514 -2.73 23.72 2.52
N LYS A 515 -2.91 24.95 2.02
CA LYS A 515 -2.84 26.17 2.83
C LYS A 515 -3.97 26.32 3.86
N ASN A 516 -5.11 25.67 3.65
CA ASN A 516 -6.31 25.74 4.51
C ASN A 516 -6.85 24.35 4.86
N HIS A 517 -5.99 23.45 5.34
CA HIS A 517 -6.33 22.05 5.66
C HIS A 517 -7.53 21.88 6.63
N ARG A 518 -7.80 22.86 7.50
CA ARG A 518 -8.90 22.80 8.48
C ARG A 518 -10.30 22.87 7.86
N ASP A 519 -10.41 23.39 6.64
CA ASP A 519 -11.65 23.51 5.89
C ASP A 519 -11.50 22.71 4.59
N SER A 520 -11.54 21.37 4.64
CA SER A 520 -11.72 20.57 3.41
C SER A 520 -12.99 21.06 2.73
N LYS A 521 -12.85 21.93 1.72
CA LYS A 521 -13.96 22.61 1.08
C LYS A 521 -14.67 21.67 0.13
N THR A 522 -15.63 20.92 0.63
CA THR A 522 -16.53 20.15 -0.23
C THR A 522 -17.26 21.08 -1.20
N ALA A 523 -17.26 20.76 -2.49
CA ALA A 523 -18.05 21.48 -3.49
C ALA A 523 -19.41 20.81 -3.62
N MET A 524 -20.48 21.53 -3.29
CA MET A 524 -21.84 21.05 -3.52
C MET A 524 -22.16 21.03 -5.03
N PRO A 525 -23.16 20.24 -5.48
CA PRO A 525 -23.60 20.25 -6.87
C PRO A 525 -23.86 21.67 -7.39
N GLY A 526 -23.20 22.03 -8.50
CA GLY A 526 -23.25 23.36 -9.14
C GLY A 526 -22.26 24.38 -8.58
N GLU A 527 -21.58 24.09 -7.47
CA GLU A 527 -20.64 25.02 -6.81
C GLU A 527 -19.26 25.01 -7.49
N ILE A 528 -18.56 26.13 -7.37
CA ILE A 528 -17.16 26.29 -7.79
C ILE A 528 -16.32 26.60 -6.55
N VAL A 529 -15.32 25.77 -6.29
CA VAL A 529 -14.39 25.90 -5.16
C VAL A 529 -12.97 25.96 -5.70
N THR A 530 -12.17 26.90 -5.19
CA THR A 530 -10.74 26.99 -5.54
C THR A 530 -9.89 26.44 -4.42
N TYR A 531 -9.02 25.49 -4.78
CA TYR A 531 -8.03 24.87 -3.90
C TYR A 531 -6.65 25.43 -4.22
N GLN A 532 -5.86 25.71 -3.19
CA GLN A 532 -4.48 26.16 -3.33
C GLN A 532 -3.56 25.11 -2.73
N TRP A 533 -2.70 24.53 -3.57
CA TRP A 533 -1.66 23.59 -3.16
C TRP A 533 -0.29 24.22 -3.37
N ASP A 534 0.44 24.41 -2.28
CA ASP A 534 1.82 24.84 -2.34
C ASP A 534 2.71 23.59 -2.53
N VAL A 535 3.75 23.70 -3.36
CA VAL A 535 4.66 22.59 -3.67
C VAL A 535 6.05 22.85 -3.06
N PRO A 536 6.22 22.66 -1.74
CA PRO A 536 7.52 22.81 -1.09
C PRO A 536 8.50 21.72 -1.53
N GLU A 537 9.77 21.85 -1.13
CA GLU A 537 10.81 20.86 -1.41
C GLU A 537 10.45 19.45 -0.95
N ARG A 538 9.75 19.33 0.19
CA ARG A 538 9.26 18.03 0.70
C ARG A 538 8.14 17.40 -0.14
N SER A 539 7.52 18.13 -1.05
CA SER A 539 6.52 17.61 -1.99
C SER A 539 7.15 17.13 -3.30
N GLY A 540 8.43 17.46 -3.50
CA GLY A 540 9.21 17.07 -4.66
C GLY A 540 10.21 15.93 -4.39
N PRO A 541 11.00 15.57 -5.42
CA PRO A 541 11.84 14.38 -5.37
C PRO A 541 12.94 14.49 -4.32
N GLY A 542 13.07 13.46 -3.49
CA GLY A 542 14.19 13.27 -2.57
C GLY A 542 15.53 13.09 -3.30
N PRO A 543 16.64 12.98 -2.55
CA PRO A 543 17.97 12.85 -3.12
C PRO A 543 18.15 11.61 -4.00
N ASN A 544 17.50 10.50 -3.67
CA ASN A 544 17.61 9.24 -4.40
C ASN A 544 16.46 9.01 -5.39
N ASP A 545 15.48 9.89 -5.45
CA ASP A 545 14.38 9.81 -6.43
C ASP A 545 14.84 10.23 -7.83
N SER A 546 14.02 9.89 -8.83
CA SER A 546 14.20 10.35 -10.20
C SER A 546 13.92 11.85 -10.34
N ALA A 547 14.04 12.42 -11.55
CA ALA A 547 13.84 13.86 -11.77
C ALA A 547 12.42 14.35 -11.43
N CYS A 548 11.46 13.43 -11.53
CA CYS A 548 10.06 13.61 -11.19
C CYS A 548 9.60 12.43 -10.33
N LEU A 549 8.56 12.68 -9.55
CA LEU A 549 7.81 11.66 -8.81
C LEU A 549 6.32 11.81 -9.14
N SER A 550 5.55 10.75 -8.86
CA SER A 550 4.10 10.78 -8.99
C SER A 550 3.41 10.85 -7.64
N TRP A 551 2.37 11.67 -7.59
CA TRP A 551 1.30 11.67 -6.62
C TRP A 551 -0.02 11.38 -7.32
N ILE A 552 -1.06 11.21 -6.53
CA ILE A 552 -2.44 11.09 -7.00
C ILE A 552 -3.28 12.21 -6.42
N TYR A 553 -4.37 12.56 -7.11
CA TYR A 553 -5.42 13.38 -6.55
C TYR A 553 -6.78 12.71 -6.71
N TYR A 554 -7.65 12.88 -5.73
CA TYR A 554 -8.97 12.25 -5.65
C TYR A 554 -9.89 13.02 -4.70
N SER A 555 -11.18 12.67 -4.70
CA SER A 555 -12.16 13.27 -3.79
C SER A 555 -12.07 12.65 -2.39
N THR A 556 -12.24 13.48 -1.37
CA THR A 556 -12.11 13.14 0.06
C THR A 556 -13.43 13.18 0.83
N VAL A 557 -14.55 13.46 0.17
CA VAL A 557 -15.89 13.49 0.79
C VAL A 557 -16.25 12.09 1.28
N ASP A 558 -16.26 11.12 0.37
CA ASP A 558 -16.23 9.70 0.69
C ASP A 558 -15.10 9.06 -0.11
N ARG A 559 -13.94 8.92 0.53
CA ARG A 559 -12.70 8.46 -0.11
C ARG A 559 -12.84 7.16 -0.88
N VAL A 560 -13.73 6.27 -0.44
CA VAL A 560 -13.90 4.96 -1.06
C VAL A 560 -14.93 5.03 -2.17
N LYS A 561 -16.12 5.57 -1.90
CA LYS A 561 -17.17 5.65 -2.92
C LYS A 561 -16.79 6.57 -4.07
N ASP A 562 -16.16 7.71 -3.78
CA ASP A 562 -15.80 8.69 -4.80
C ASP A 562 -14.70 8.13 -5.74
N LEU A 563 -13.73 7.40 -5.18
CA LEU A 563 -12.68 6.72 -5.94
C LEU A 563 -13.30 5.71 -6.91
N TYR A 564 -14.14 4.80 -6.41
CA TYR A 564 -14.78 3.77 -7.23
C TYR A 564 -15.79 4.34 -8.22
N SER A 565 -16.41 5.49 -7.90
CA SER A 565 -17.26 6.23 -8.84
C SER A 565 -16.49 6.83 -10.03
N GLY A 566 -15.15 6.97 -9.93
CA GLY A 566 -14.27 7.37 -11.04
C GLY A 566 -13.41 8.62 -10.79
N LEU A 567 -13.46 9.22 -9.60
CA LEU A 567 -12.80 10.50 -9.31
C LEU A 567 -11.36 10.33 -8.84
N VAL A 568 -10.46 10.16 -9.80
CA VAL A 568 -9.02 9.98 -9.55
C VAL A 568 -8.18 10.53 -10.70
N GLY A 569 -7.00 11.09 -10.43
CA GLY A 569 -6.08 11.53 -11.47
C GLY A 569 -4.62 11.65 -11.01
N PRO A 570 -3.68 11.71 -11.96
CA PRO A 570 -2.25 11.76 -11.65
C PRO A 570 -1.75 13.19 -11.46
N LEU A 571 -0.84 13.38 -10.49
CA LEU A 571 -0.08 14.60 -10.28
C LEU A 571 1.41 14.25 -10.36
N LYS A 572 2.19 14.91 -11.23
CA LYS A 572 3.66 14.79 -11.18
C LYS A 572 4.30 16.03 -10.57
N VAL A 573 5.28 15.81 -9.70
CA VAL A 573 6.10 16.88 -9.13
C VAL A 573 7.55 16.64 -9.50
N CYS A 574 8.18 17.65 -10.10
CA CYS A 574 9.55 17.54 -10.59
C CYS A 574 10.48 18.54 -9.92
N ARG A 575 11.80 18.28 -9.98
CA ARG A 575 12.80 19.24 -9.50
C ARG A 575 12.73 20.53 -10.34
N LYS A 576 13.05 21.66 -9.72
CA LYS A 576 13.03 22.98 -10.39
C LYS A 576 13.91 22.98 -11.66
N GLY A 577 13.37 23.49 -12.77
CA GLY A 577 14.03 23.59 -14.07
C GLY A 577 14.02 22.33 -14.94
N THR A 578 13.33 21.25 -14.54
CA THR A 578 13.28 19.99 -15.29
C THR A 578 12.14 19.92 -16.30
N LEU A 579 11.07 20.69 -16.09
CA LEU A 579 9.93 20.77 -17.00
C LEU A 579 10.14 21.85 -18.07
N ASP A 580 9.53 21.65 -19.23
CA ASP A 580 9.39 22.66 -20.28
C ASP A 580 8.16 23.56 -20.02
N SER A 581 7.88 24.48 -20.95
CA SER A 581 6.73 25.40 -20.84
C SER A 581 5.37 24.69 -20.85
N ASN A 582 5.31 23.48 -21.41
CA ASN A 582 4.10 22.68 -21.56
C ASN A 582 3.97 21.61 -20.46
N GLY A 583 4.90 21.59 -19.50
CA GLY A 583 4.90 20.64 -18.40
C GLY A 583 5.45 19.26 -18.74
N ARG A 584 6.13 19.09 -19.88
CA ARG A 584 6.81 17.85 -20.22
C ARG A 584 8.23 17.85 -19.68
N ARG A 585 8.71 16.68 -19.26
CA ARG A 585 10.08 16.55 -18.78
C ARG A 585 11.09 16.70 -19.93
N LYS A 586 12.09 17.57 -19.75
CA LYS A 586 13.19 17.73 -20.71
C LYS A 586 13.95 16.41 -20.91
N GLY A 587 14.22 16.06 -22.17
CA GLY A 587 14.96 14.83 -22.52
C GLY A 587 14.13 13.55 -22.48
N VAL A 588 12.81 13.63 -22.33
CA VAL A 588 11.89 12.50 -22.38
C VAL A 588 10.88 12.71 -23.51
N SER A 589 10.75 11.72 -24.39
CA SER A 589 9.90 11.82 -25.57
C SER A 589 8.43 11.60 -25.22
N LYS A 590 8.11 10.66 -24.33
CA LYS A 590 6.73 10.35 -23.93
C LYS A 590 6.61 10.13 -22.42
N GLU A 591 5.45 10.45 -21.88
CA GLU A 591 5.11 10.29 -20.47
C GLU A 591 3.73 9.61 -20.38
N PHE A 592 3.67 8.47 -19.70
CA PHE A 592 2.44 7.70 -19.53
C PHE A 592 2.09 7.57 -18.06
N ALA A 593 0.84 7.82 -17.69
CA ALA A 593 0.33 7.59 -16.35
C ALA A 593 -0.68 6.43 -16.38
N LEU A 594 -0.41 5.37 -15.62
CA LEU A 594 -1.25 4.18 -15.55
C LEU A 594 -1.69 3.92 -14.11
N LEU A 595 -2.99 3.86 -13.89
CA LEU A 595 -3.65 3.41 -12.68
C LEU A 595 -4.08 1.96 -12.86
N PHE A 596 -3.59 1.11 -11.97
CA PHE A 596 -4.03 -0.26 -11.77
C PHE A 596 -5.01 -0.26 -10.61
N LEU A 597 -6.27 -0.57 -10.90
CA LEU A 597 -7.36 -0.56 -9.93
C LEU A 597 -8.45 -1.53 -10.38
N VAL A 598 -8.86 -2.42 -9.47
CA VAL A 598 -10.12 -3.14 -9.59
C VAL A 598 -11.25 -2.17 -9.23
N PHE A 599 -11.93 -1.64 -10.23
CA PHE A 599 -13.06 -0.75 -10.03
C PHE A 599 -14.25 -1.56 -9.51
N ASP A 600 -14.44 -1.53 -8.20
CA ASP A 600 -15.58 -2.14 -7.52
C ASP A 600 -16.82 -1.24 -7.67
N GLU A 601 -17.61 -1.46 -8.72
CA GLU A 601 -18.82 -0.68 -8.99
C GLU A 601 -19.91 -0.92 -7.95
N ASN A 602 -19.79 -1.95 -7.11
CA ASN A 602 -20.68 -2.16 -5.97
C ASN A 602 -20.50 -1.03 -4.92
N GLN A 603 -19.33 -0.40 -4.86
CA GLN A 603 -19.06 0.74 -3.97
C GLN A 603 -19.39 2.11 -4.62
N SER A 604 -19.79 2.13 -5.89
CA SER A 604 -20.10 3.36 -6.62
C SER A 604 -21.36 4.06 -6.08
N TRP A 605 -21.37 5.39 -6.11
CA TRP A 605 -22.60 6.17 -5.85
C TRP A 605 -23.70 5.87 -6.87
N TYR A 606 -23.31 5.42 -8.06
CA TYR A 606 -24.21 5.23 -9.21
C TYR A 606 -24.74 3.80 -9.34
N LEU A 607 -24.43 2.89 -8.40
CA LEU A 607 -24.88 1.49 -8.47
C LEU A 607 -26.39 1.37 -8.66
N GLU A 608 -27.19 2.04 -7.83
CA GLU A 608 -28.66 1.97 -7.92
C GLU A 608 -29.20 2.55 -9.23
N GLU A 609 -28.52 3.53 -9.81
CA GLU A 609 -28.90 4.12 -11.09
C GLU A 609 -28.53 3.19 -12.25
N ASN A 610 -27.32 2.63 -12.22
CA ASN A 610 -26.85 1.65 -13.19
C ASN A 610 -27.75 0.41 -13.23
N VAL A 611 -28.14 -0.12 -12.07
CA VAL A 611 -29.12 -1.22 -11.97
C VAL A 611 -30.43 -0.86 -12.67
N LYS A 612 -30.96 0.35 -12.48
CA LYS A 612 -32.22 0.78 -13.12
C LYS A 612 -32.09 1.00 -14.62
N ILE A 613 -30.92 1.45 -15.09
CA ILE A 613 -30.66 1.71 -16.51
C ILE A 613 -30.49 0.39 -17.27
N TYR A 614 -29.68 -0.51 -16.73
CA TYR A 614 -29.20 -1.69 -17.45
C TYR A 614 -30.05 -2.95 -17.14
N ILE A 615 -30.54 -3.15 -15.91
CA ILE A 615 -31.33 -4.35 -15.59
C ILE A 615 -32.83 -4.10 -15.85
N GLN A 616 -33.38 -4.81 -16.84
CA GLN A 616 -34.82 -4.79 -17.15
C GLN A 616 -35.52 -5.94 -16.41
N GLY A 617 -36.15 -5.67 -15.25
CA GLY A 617 -36.88 -6.70 -14.49
C GLY A 617 -37.19 -6.34 -13.03
N ASP A 618 -37.80 -7.27 -12.30
CA ASP A 618 -38.13 -7.14 -10.87
C ASP A 618 -36.86 -7.37 -10.04
N TRP A 619 -36.01 -6.35 -9.95
CA TRP A 619 -34.78 -6.41 -9.16
C TRP A 619 -35.11 -6.23 -7.67
N ASN A 620 -34.64 -7.17 -6.84
CA ASN A 620 -34.76 -7.12 -5.39
C ASN A 620 -33.39 -6.90 -4.74
N ARG A 621 -33.37 -6.22 -3.58
CA ARG A 621 -32.14 -5.99 -2.79
C ARG A 621 -31.41 -7.27 -2.37
N SER A 622 -32.07 -8.42 -2.39
CA SER A 622 -31.44 -9.73 -2.17
C SER A 622 -30.39 -10.05 -3.23
N HIS A 623 -30.55 -9.57 -4.48
CA HIS A 623 -29.57 -9.78 -5.55
C HIS A 623 -28.30 -8.94 -5.37
N GLN A 624 -28.31 -7.88 -4.56
CA GLN A 624 -27.08 -7.12 -4.26
C GLN A 624 -26.09 -7.90 -3.38
N GLN A 625 -26.56 -8.95 -2.72
CA GLN A 625 -25.74 -9.79 -1.85
C GLN A 625 -25.31 -11.08 -2.54
N ASP A 626 -25.74 -11.27 -3.79
CA ASP A 626 -25.36 -12.41 -4.60
C ASP A 626 -23.91 -12.28 -5.06
N GLU A 627 -23.08 -13.29 -4.78
CA GLU A 627 -21.64 -13.26 -5.04
C GLU A 627 -21.34 -13.10 -6.52
N GLU A 628 -22.14 -13.71 -7.39
CA GLU A 628 -21.97 -13.63 -8.84
C GLU A 628 -22.26 -12.21 -9.36
N PHE A 629 -23.32 -11.56 -8.86
CA PHE A 629 -23.60 -10.16 -9.17
C PHE A 629 -22.48 -9.24 -8.70
N MET A 630 -21.99 -9.41 -7.47
CA MET A 630 -20.91 -8.56 -6.95
C MET A 630 -19.62 -8.74 -7.74
N GLU A 631 -19.27 -9.97 -8.10
CA GLU A 631 -18.10 -10.27 -8.90
C GLU A 631 -18.20 -9.69 -10.31
N SER A 632 -19.37 -9.76 -10.95
CA SER A 632 -19.59 -9.17 -12.27
C SER A 632 -19.32 -7.66 -12.33
N ASN A 633 -19.38 -6.98 -11.18
CA ASN A 633 -19.20 -5.53 -11.05
C ASN A 633 -17.79 -5.12 -10.60
N LYS A 634 -16.83 -6.06 -10.50
CA LYS A 634 -15.43 -5.78 -10.19
C LYS A 634 -14.62 -5.69 -11.49
N MET A 635 -14.44 -4.47 -11.98
CA MET A 635 -13.80 -4.22 -13.27
C MET A 635 -12.28 -4.10 -13.09
N HIS A 636 -11.54 -5.15 -13.43
CA HIS A 636 -10.09 -5.25 -13.26
C HIS A 636 -9.34 -4.48 -14.36
N ALA A 637 -9.21 -3.16 -14.19
CA ALA A 637 -8.88 -2.27 -15.29
C ALA A 637 -7.52 -1.57 -15.18
N ILE A 638 -6.97 -1.21 -16.33
CA ILE A 638 -5.87 -0.25 -16.47
C ILE A 638 -6.48 1.04 -17.01
N ASN A 639 -6.41 2.14 -16.24
CA ASN A 639 -7.05 3.43 -16.58
C ASN A 639 -8.54 3.32 -16.94
N GLY A 640 -9.26 2.38 -16.32
CA GLY A 640 -10.68 2.13 -16.57
C GLY A 640 -10.97 1.41 -17.90
N LYS A 641 -9.99 0.74 -18.50
CA LYS A 641 -10.17 -0.12 -19.67
C LYS A 641 -9.69 -1.54 -19.39
N VAL A 642 -10.34 -2.52 -20.01
CA VAL A 642 -10.03 -3.96 -19.87
C VAL A 642 -9.80 -4.61 -21.23
N TYR A 643 -9.15 -5.78 -21.27
CA TYR A 643 -8.97 -6.63 -22.45
C TYR A 643 -8.44 -5.88 -23.69
N GLY A 644 -7.34 -5.14 -23.57
CA GLY A 644 -6.73 -4.49 -24.73
C GLY A 644 -7.35 -3.14 -25.15
N ASN A 645 -8.41 -2.66 -24.49
CA ASN A 645 -9.16 -1.47 -24.92
C ASN A 645 -8.53 -0.12 -24.56
N LEU A 646 -7.33 -0.07 -23.96
CA LEU A 646 -6.66 1.19 -23.62
C LEU A 646 -5.87 1.74 -24.82
N PRO A 647 -6.23 2.92 -25.36
CA PRO A 647 -5.54 3.50 -26.52
C PRO A 647 -4.34 4.38 -26.11
N GLY A 648 -3.52 4.77 -27.09
CA GLY A 648 -2.58 5.88 -26.95
C GLY A 648 -1.24 5.55 -26.28
N LEU A 649 -0.90 4.26 -26.11
CA LEU A 649 0.40 3.81 -25.63
C LEU A 649 1.38 3.59 -26.79
N GLU A 650 1.74 4.68 -27.47
CA GLU A 650 2.62 4.65 -28.64
C GLU A 650 3.89 5.49 -28.44
N MET A 651 5.03 4.91 -28.78
CA MET A 651 6.36 5.49 -28.65
C MET A 651 7.28 5.05 -29.79
N CYS A 652 8.41 5.72 -29.96
CA CYS A 652 9.37 5.38 -31.01
C CYS A 652 10.61 4.70 -30.45
N GLU A 653 11.22 3.83 -31.24
CA GLU A 653 12.48 3.18 -30.93
C GLU A 653 13.59 4.20 -30.59
N GLY A 654 14.32 3.94 -29.51
CA GLY A 654 15.38 4.78 -29.00
C GLY A 654 14.91 5.97 -28.16
N ASP A 655 13.60 6.16 -27.98
CA ASP A 655 13.06 7.17 -27.07
C ASP A 655 13.29 6.81 -25.60
N TRP A 656 13.46 7.84 -24.78
CA TRP A 656 13.28 7.73 -23.34
C TRP A 656 11.83 8.02 -22.98
N VAL A 657 11.23 7.12 -22.20
CA VAL A 657 9.83 7.16 -21.79
C VAL A 657 9.75 7.02 -20.27
N ASN A 658 8.94 7.88 -19.64
CA ASN A 658 8.62 7.73 -18.22
C ASN A 658 7.23 7.14 -18.04
N TRP A 659 7.14 6.13 -17.20
CA TRP A 659 5.89 5.52 -16.79
C TRP A 659 5.63 5.87 -15.32
N TYR A 660 4.52 6.57 -15.07
CA TYR A 660 4.01 6.92 -13.76
C TYR A 660 2.93 5.90 -13.39
N LEU A 661 3.29 4.96 -12.52
CA LEU A 661 2.48 3.81 -12.17
C LEU A 661 1.81 4.04 -10.81
N LEU A 662 0.49 3.87 -10.76
CA LEU A 662 -0.34 4.17 -9.60
C LEU A 662 -1.11 2.92 -9.17
N GLY A 663 -1.00 2.54 -7.90
CA GLY A 663 -1.80 1.50 -7.26
C GLY A 663 -2.75 2.11 -6.23
N MET A 664 -4.04 1.77 -6.33
CA MET A 664 -5.08 2.17 -5.38
C MET A 664 -6.06 1.00 -5.22
N GLY A 665 -6.95 1.06 -4.22
CA GLY A 665 -8.08 0.12 -4.12
C GLY A 665 -8.13 -0.67 -2.82
N GLN A 666 -8.56 -1.92 -2.89
CA GLN A 666 -8.78 -2.87 -1.80
C GLN A 666 -7.58 -3.79 -1.56
N GLU A 667 -7.71 -4.74 -0.63
CA GLU A 667 -6.69 -5.76 -0.34
C GLU A 667 -6.36 -6.66 -1.54
N ILE A 668 -7.30 -6.83 -2.47
CA ILE A 668 -7.11 -7.54 -3.73
C ILE A 668 -6.25 -6.77 -4.74
N ASP A 669 -6.08 -5.45 -4.57
CA ASP A 669 -5.32 -4.60 -5.48
C ASP A 669 -3.80 -4.73 -5.27
N VAL A 670 -3.31 -5.96 -5.30
CA VAL A 670 -1.90 -6.33 -5.42
C VAL A 670 -1.58 -6.49 -6.90
N HIS A 671 -0.90 -5.51 -7.49
CA HIS A 671 -0.63 -5.50 -8.92
C HIS A 671 0.87 -5.68 -9.19
N THR A 672 1.19 -6.53 -10.15
CA THR A 672 2.57 -6.82 -10.59
C THR A 672 2.71 -6.43 -12.05
N VAL A 673 2.99 -5.16 -12.32
CA VAL A 673 2.96 -4.58 -13.67
C VAL A 673 4.14 -5.08 -14.49
N HIS A 674 3.87 -5.91 -15.49
CA HIS A 674 4.88 -6.49 -16.37
C HIS A 674 4.82 -5.86 -17.77
N PHE A 675 6.00 -5.49 -18.29
CA PHE A 675 6.18 -5.02 -19.67
C PHE A 675 6.85 -6.12 -20.50
N HIS A 676 6.21 -6.56 -21.57
CA HIS A 676 6.83 -7.54 -22.48
C HIS A 676 7.96 -6.89 -23.27
N ALA A 677 9.00 -7.69 -23.56
CA ALA A 677 10.18 -7.36 -24.38
C ALA A 677 11.06 -6.18 -23.92
N GLU A 678 10.59 -5.33 -23.02
CA GLU A 678 11.29 -4.16 -22.52
C GLU A 678 11.64 -4.30 -21.05
N THR A 679 12.71 -3.63 -20.63
CA THR A 679 13.07 -3.48 -19.22
C THR A 679 13.14 -2.00 -18.89
N PHE A 680 12.92 -1.65 -17.63
CA PHE A 680 12.98 -0.28 -17.14
C PHE A 680 13.98 -0.16 -15.99
N ILE A 681 14.33 1.08 -15.69
CA ILE A 681 15.13 1.47 -14.55
C ILE A 681 14.18 2.07 -13.50
N TYR A 682 14.21 1.52 -12.30
CA TYR A 682 13.49 2.07 -11.15
C TYR A 682 14.48 2.44 -10.03
N ARG A 683 14.05 3.31 -9.11
CA ARG A 683 14.88 3.76 -8.00
C ARG A 683 14.34 3.24 -6.67
N ASN A 684 15.22 2.63 -5.88
CA ASN A 684 14.95 2.24 -4.49
C ASN A 684 16.18 2.54 -3.62
N GLY A 685 16.48 3.83 -3.42
CA GLY A 685 17.75 4.31 -2.84
C GLY A 685 18.96 4.18 -3.77
N LYS A 686 18.93 3.24 -4.71
CA LYS A 686 19.85 3.09 -5.86
C LYS A 686 19.05 2.79 -7.12
N SER A 687 19.70 2.85 -8.28
CA SER A 687 19.10 2.46 -9.55
C SER A 687 19.16 0.94 -9.73
N TYR A 688 18.02 0.35 -10.07
CA TYR A 688 17.88 -1.07 -10.37
C TYR A 688 17.20 -1.25 -11.73
N ARG A 689 17.42 -2.40 -12.37
CA ARG A 689 16.74 -2.77 -13.61
C ARG A 689 15.78 -3.93 -13.34
N ALA A 690 14.57 -3.82 -13.86
CA ALA A 690 13.53 -4.83 -13.78
C ALA A 690 12.58 -4.70 -14.98
N ASP A 691 11.66 -5.65 -15.09
CA ASP A 691 10.55 -5.70 -16.04
C ASP A 691 9.19 -5.87 -15.34
N VAL A 692 9.18 -5.97 -14.01
CA VAL A 692 7.98 -6.06 -13.16
C VAL A 692 8.04 -5.01 -12.04
N VAL A 693 6.96 -4.24 -11.87
CA VAL A 693 6.77 -3.29 -10.75
C VAL A 693 5.63 -3.74 -9.85
N ASP A 694 5.90 -3.83 -8.55
CA ASP A 694 4.89 -4.14 -7.54
C ASP A 694 4.15 -2.86 -7.13
N LEU A 695 2.83 -2.84 -7.29
CA LEU A 695 1.95 -1.76 -6.88
C LEU A 695 0.90 -2.28 -5.91
N PHE A 696 0.67 -1.50 -4.86
CA PHE A 696 -0.33 -1.77 -3.82
C PHE A 696 -1.13 -0.48 -3.57
N PRO A 697 -2.23 -0.51 -2.81
CA PRO A 697 -2.99 0.70 -2.51
C PRO A 697 -2.11 1.82 -1.90
N GLY A 698 -2.03 2.95 -2.59
CA GLY A 698 -1.18 4.08 -2.24
C GLY A 698 0.28 3.99 -2.68
N THR A 699 0.63 3.04 -3.55
CA THR A 699 1.97 2.95 -4.14
C THR A 699 2.00 3.78 -5.43
N PHE A 700 2.90 4.75 -5.49
CA PHE A 700 3.11 5.59 -6.68
C PHE A 700 4.58 5.52 -7.07
N GLU A 701 4.85 4.88 -8.21
CA GLU A 701 6.21 4.65 -8.68
C GLU A 701 6.40 5.31 -10.05
N MET A 702 7.63 5.75 -10.32
CA MET A 702 8.01 6.24 -11.64
C MET A 702 9.20 5.45 -12.15
N VAL A 703 9.04 4.84 -13.32
CA VAL A 703 10.08 4.04 -13.97
C VAL A 703 10.49 4.66 -15.31
N GLU A 704 11.78 4.58 -15.59
CA GLU A 704 12.41 5.15 -16.78
C GLU A 704 12.74 4.01 -17.75
N MET A 705 12.15 4.04 -18.94
CA MET A 705 12.33 3.03 -19.97
C MET A 705 13.06 3.64 -21.18
N GLN A 706 14.09 2.94 -21.65
CA GLN A 706 14.70 3.23 -22.94
C GLN A 706 14.17 2.21 -23.93
N VAL A 707 13.39 2.68 -24.89
CA VAL A 707 12.62 1.84 -25.81
C VAL A 707 13.55 1.24 -26.87
N GLY A 708 13.48 -0.08 -27.11
CA GLY A 708 14.45 -0.77 -27.96
C GLY A 708 13.90 -1.73 -29.02
N ASN A 709 12.74 -2.36 -28.81
CA ASN A 709 12.27 -3.44 -29.68
C ASN A 709 10.97 -3.06 -30.42
N PRO A 710 11.03 -2.65 -31.70
CA PRO A 710 9.84 -2.32 -32.48
C PRO A 710 8.83 -3.47 -32.55
N GLY A 711 7.55 -3.14 -32.34
CA GLY A 711 6.47 -4.11 -32.28
C GLY A 711 5.34 -3.68 -31.35
N THR A 712 4.28 -4.48 -31.31
CA THR A 712 3.20 -4.32 -30.34
C THR A 712 3.35 -5.37 -29.26
N TRP A 713 3.43 -4.92 -28.01
CA TRP A 713 3.79 -5.72 -26.86
C TRP A 713 2.70 -5.66 -25.79
N LEU A 714 2.61 -6.73 -25.01
CA LEU A 714 1.65 -6.83 -23.92
C LEU A 714 2.16 -6.09 -22.66
N LEU A 715 1.25 -5.38 -22.01
CA LEU A 715 1.43 -4.77 -20.70
C LEU A 715 0.29 -5.25 -19.81
N HIS A 716 0.61 -5.94 -18.72
CA HIS A 716 -0.42 -6.56 -17.88
C HIS A 716 0.00 -6.64 -16.42
N CYS A 717 -0.98 -6.82 -15.53
CA CYS A 717 -0.71 -7.31 -14.18
C CYS A 717 -0.31 -8.79 -14.24
N HIS A 718 0.64 -9.26 -13.44
CA HIS A 718 1.07 -10.67 -13.44
C HIS A 718 0.33 -11.52 -12.37
N VAL A 719 -0.66 -10.94 -11.67
CA VAL A 719 -1.60 -11.70 -10.83
C VAL A 719 -2.62 -12.39 -11.71
N ALA A 720 -2.71 -13.72 -11.58
CA ALA A 720 -3.47 -14.57 -12.51
C ALA A 720 -4.95 -14.18 -12.62
N ASP A 721 -5.58 -13.88 -11.48
CA ASP A 721 -6.97 -13.44 -11.42
C ASP A 721 -7.18 -12.13 -12.21
N HIS A 722 -6.31 -11.14 -11.99
CA HIS A 722 -6.40 -9.85 -12.67
C HIS A 722 -6.20 -9.98 -14.19
N ILE A 723 -5.33 -10.89 -14.65
CA ILE A 723 -5.16 -11.19 -16.09
C ILE A 723 -6.44 -11.76 -16.67
N HIS A 724 -7.00 -12.81 -16.06
CA HIS A 724 -8.23 -13.44 -16.53
C HIS A 724 -9.41 -12.46 -16.56
N ALA A 725 -9.46 -11.55 -15.57
CA ALA A 725 -10.47 -10.51 -15.47
C ALA A 725 -10.20 -9.27 -16.37
N GLY A 726 -9.13 -9.28 -17.17
CA GLY A 726 -8.90 -8.32 -18.25
C GLY A 726 -7.97 -7.16 -17.95
N MET A 727 -7.17 -7.22 -16.87
CA MET A 727 -6.16 -6.20 -16.53
C MET A 727 -4.90 -6.31 -17.39
N GLU A 728 -5.10 -6.12 -18.69
CA GLU A 728 -4.08 -6.23 -19.71
C GLU A 728 -4.38 -5.30 -20.89
N THR A 729 -3.31 -4.78 -21.49
CA THR A 729 -3.36 -3.89 -22.64
C THR A 729 -2.13 -4.03 -23.53
N LEU A 730 -2.09 -3.28 -24.62
CA LEU A 730 -1.00 -3.26 -25.58
C LEU A 730 -0.29 -1.91 -25.57
N PHE A 731 1.02 -1.92 -25.76
CA PHE A 731 1.79 -0.74 -26.12
C PHE A 731 2.56 -1.01 -27.42
N THR A 732 2.74 0.03 -28.23
CA THR A 732 3.35 -0.08 -29.55
C THR A 732 4.63 0.75 -29.61
N ILE A 733 5.70 0.08 -30.02
CA ILE A 733 6.99 0.68 -30.35
C ILE A 733 7.09 0.76 -31.87
N LEU A 734 7.08 1.99 -32.37
CA LEU A 734 7.27 2.28 -33.79
C LEU A 734 8.78 2.27 -34.11
N PRO A 735 9.20 1.67 -35.24
CA PRO A 735 10.58 1.78 -35.69
C PRO A 735 10.89 3.25 -35.94
N ARG A 736 12.12 3.67 -35.61
CA ARG A 736 12.53 5.04 -35.91
C ARG A 736 12.55 5.22 -37.42
N GLN A 737 11.73 6.12 -37.95
CA GLN A 737 11.94 6.58 -39.32
C GLN A 737 13.28 7.30 -39.35
N GLU A 738 14.27 6.71 -40.04
CA GLU A 738 15.36 7.49 -40.58
C GLU A 738 14.71 8.47 -41.57
N ASP A 739 14.66 9.76 -41.22
CA ASP A 739 14.41 10.78 -42.21
C ASP A 739 15.37 10.49 -43.38
N PRO A 740 14.90 10.40 -44.63
CA PRO A 740 15.81 10.28 -45.74
C PRO A 740 16.72 11.50 -45.66
N VAL A 741 17.97 11.27 -45.29
CA VAL A 741 19.03 12.23 -45.55
C VAL A 741 18.91 12.49 -47.04
N GLU A 742 18.43 13.68 -47.42
CA GLU A 742 18.69 14.20 -48.74
C GLU A 742 20.19 14.12 -48.88
N ALA A 743 20.65 13.09 -49.60
CA ALA A 743 22.01 12.98 -50.04
C ALA A 743 22.22 14.17 -50.98
N SER A 744 22.54 15.34 -50.41
CA SER A 744 23.48 16.21 -51.07
C SER A 744 24.68 15.32 -51.34
N GLU A 745 24.95 15.05 -52.62
CA GLU A 745 26.14 14.37 -53.10
C GLU A 745 27.39 15.16 -52.67
N GLU A 746 27.74 15.10 -51.39
CA GLU A 746 29.11 15.25 -50.96
C GLU A 746 29.70 13.84 -50.93
N ASN A 747 30.61 13.64 -51.86
CA ASN A 747 31.35 12.43 -52.14
C ASN A 747 32.22 12.07 -50.92
N ILE A 748 31.63 11.43 -49.90
CA ILE A 748 32.36 10.91 -48.74
C ILE A 748 33.00 9.58 -49.17
N SER A 749 34.23 9.67 -49.69
CA SER A 749 35.10 8.51 -49.79
C SER A 749 35.39 8.01 -48.37
N HIS A 750 34.93 6.81 -48.03
CA HIS A 750 35.23 6.16 -46.76
C HIS A 750 36.73 5.83 -46.68
N ASP A 751 37.53 6.75 -46.12
CA ASP A 751 38.91 6.51 -45.72
C ASP A 751 38.91 5.62 -44.45
N ILE A 752 39.16 4.32 -44.62
CA ILE A 752 39.35 3.40 -43.50
C ILE A 752 40.79 3.58 -42.96
N VAL A 753 40.90 4.15 -41.76
CA VAL A 753 42.18 4.32 -41.06
C VAL A 753 42.44 3.12 -40.15
N LEU A 754 43.47 2.33 -40.44
CA LEU A 754 43.98 1.26 -39.58
C LEU A 754 45.39 1.65 -39.08
N PHE A 755 45.59 1.70 -37.77
CA PHE A 755 46.87 2.06 -37.11
C PHE A 755 47.51 3.38 -37.58
N GLY A 756 46.70 4.42 -37.80
CA GLY A 756 47.20 5.77 -38.05
C GLY A 756 47.76 6.02 -39.46
N SER A 757 47.57 5.09 -40.41
CA SER A 757 47.89 5.29 -41.83
C SER A 757 46.65 5.05 -42.71
N ARG A 758 46.44 5.93 -43.72
CA ARG A 758 45.38 5.81 -44.73
C ARG A 758 45.74 4.73 -45.75
N LEU A 759 44.82 3.80 -46.03
CA LEU A 759 45.02 2.69 -46.97
C LEU A 759 43.96 2.73 -48.08
N ASP A 760 44.41 2.69 -49.33
CA ASP A 760 43.58 2.63 -50.52
C ASP A 760 42.91 1.24 -50.68
N HIS A 761 41.71 1.21 -51.25
CA HIS A 761 40.75 0.09 -51.17
C HIS A 761 41.29 -1.23 -51.76
N GLY A 762 42.26 -1.16 -52.67
CA GLY A 762 42.93 -2.34 -53.24
C GLY A 762 43.96 -3.04 -52.33
N HIS A 763 44.41 -2.39 -51.24
CA HIS A 763 45.41 -2.95 -50.33
C HIS A 763 44.82 -3.57 -49.06
N VAL A 764 43.54 -3.35 -48.78
CA VAL A 764 42.86 -3.81 -47.56
C VAL A 764 42.72 -5.34 -47.56
N GLU A 765 42.35 -5.94 -48.70
CA GLU A 765 42.24 -7.40 -48.80
C GLU A 765 43.59 -8.09 -48.59
N ALA A 766 44.67 -7.54 -49.16
CA ALA A 766 46.02 -8.06 -48.97
C ALA A 766 46.48 -7.93 -47.51
N ALA A 767 46.17 -6.82 -46.83
CA ALA A 767 46.53 -6.61 -45.42
C ALA A 767 45.77 -7.56 -44.48
N ILE A 768 44.47 -7.78 -44.71
CA ILE A 768 43.65 -8.72 -43.93
C ILE A 768 44.15 -10.16 -44.12
N ILE A 769 44.44 -10.57 -45.36
CA ILE A 769 45.00 -11.91 -45.65
C ILE A 769 46.35 -12.08 -44.96
N THR A 770 47.22 -11.06 -45.01
CA THR A 770 48.54 -11.13 -44.38
C THR A 770 48.44 -11.23 -42.86
N LEU A 771 47.53 -10.48 -42.22
CA LEU A 771 47.27 -10.56 -40.79
C LEU A 771 46.67 -11.92 -40.37
N ALA A 772 45.76 -12.47 -41.18
CA ALA A 772 45.19 -13.80 -40.94
C ALA A 772 46.27 -14.89 -41.02
N VAL A 773 47.15 -14.83 -42.03
CA VAL A 773 48.28 -15.77 -42.17
C VAL A 773 49.27 -15.63 -41.01
N ALA A 774 49.61 -14.40 -40.60
CA ALA A 774 50.46 -14.15 -39.45
C ALA A 774 49.85 -14.70 -38.14
N GLY A 775 48.53 -14.54 -37.96
CA GLY A 775 47.79 -15.09 -36.83
C GLY A 775 47.83 -16.62 -36.78
N VAL A 776 47.66 -17.29 -37.93
CA VAL A 776 47.76 -18.76 -38.03
C VAL A 776 49.18 -19.25 -37.72
N VAL A 777 50.21 -18.57 -38.22
CA VAL A 777 51.62 -18.92 -37.93
C VAL A 777 51.93 -18.74 -36.44
N LEU A 778 51.46 -17.67 -35.82
CA LEU A 778 51.59 -17.45 -34.37
C LEU A 778 50.87 -18.52 -33.55
N PHE A 779 49.67 -18.94 -33.99
CA PHE A 779 48.92 -19.99 -33.32
C PHE A 779 49.63 -21.35 -33.41
N ILE A 780 50.20 -21.69 -34.57
CA ILE A 780 50.95 -22.93 -34.79
C ILE A 780 52.24 -22.93 -33.95
N THR A 781 52.98 -21.81 -33.93
CA THR A 781 54.21 -21.70 -33.14
C THR A 781 53.94 -21.75 -31.63
N ALA A 782 52.89 -21.10 -31.15
CA ALA A 782 52.45 -21.18 -29.76
C ALA A 782 52.04 -22.62 -29.38
N SER A 783 51.31 -23.30 -30.26
CA SER A 783 50.91 -24.70 -30.06
C SER A 783 52.10 -25.65 -30.03
N ALA A 784 53.09 -25.45 -30.90
CA ALA A 784 54.34 -26.22 -30.89
C ALA A 784 55.15 -25.98 -29.62
N LEU A 785 55.28 -24.72 -29.18
CA LEU A 785 55.95 -24.38 -27.92
C LEU A 785 55.23 -24.99 -26.71
N LEU A 786 53.90 -24.97 -26.69
CA LEU A 786 53.11 -25.63 -25.64
C LEU A 786 53.33 -27.14 -25.65
N GLY A 787 53.40 -27.76 -26.84
CA GLY A 787 53.78 -29.16 -27.01
C GLY A 787 55.17 -29.50 -26.46
N VAL A 788 56.16 -28.64 -26.72
CA VAL A 788 57.52 -28.77 -26.17
C VAL A 788 57.52 -28.64 -24.65
N ILE A 789 56.77 -27.68 -24.10
CA ILE A 789 56.63 -27.51 -22.64
C ILE A 789 56.01 -28.75 -22.01
N ILE A 790 54.94 -29.30 -22.60
CA ILE A 790 54.30 -30.53 -22.13
C ILE A 790 55.28 -31.71 -22.21
N HIS A 791 56.04 -31.82 -23.30
CA HIS A 791 57.05 -32.87 -23.46
C HIS A 791 58.17 -32.77 -22.42
N LEU A 792 58.71 -31.57 -22.17
CA LEU A 792 59.72 -31.31 -21.14
C LEU A 792 59.17 -31.60 -19.73
N LYS A 793 57.90 -31.27 -19.47
CA LYS A 793 57.23 -31.57 -18.19
C LYS A 793 57.04 -33.08 -18.00
N ARG A 794 56.72 -33.82 -19.07
CA ARG A 794 56.63 -35.29 -19.08
C ARG A 794 57.99 -35.95 -18.87
N GLN A 795 59.06 -35.45 -19.50
CA GLN A 795 60.44 -35.86 -19.28
C GLN A 795 60.89 -35.62 -17.82
N LYS A 796 60.57 -34.46 -17.23
CA LYS A 796 60.83 -34.18 -15.79
C LYS A 796 60.08 -35.16 -14.87
N ARG A 797 58.83 -35.52 -15.21
CA ARG A 797 58.03 -36.47 -14.43
C ARG A 797 58.62 -37.89 -14.49
N LEU A 798 59.09 -38.33 -15.66
CA LEU A 798 59.80 -39.61 -15.83
C LEU A 798 61.14 -39.65 -15.08
N ARG A 799 61.90 -38.54 -15.03
CA ARG A 799 63.14 -38.45 -14.22
C ARG A 799 62.86 -38.48 -12.71
N ARG A 800 61.74 -37.92 -12.22
CA ARG A 800 61.32 -38.05 -10.81
C ARG A 800 60.93 -39.48 -10.46
N ASN A 801 60.22 -40.20 -11.34
CA ASN A 801 59.88 -41.60 -11.11
C ASN A 801 61.10 -42.52 -11.08
N LYS A 802 62.15 -42.27 -11.89
CA LYS A 802 63.40 -43.04 -11.80
C LYS A 802 64.17 -42.82 -10.48
N ARG A 803 64.12 -41.61 -9.88
CA ARG A 803 64.68 -41.37 -8.53
C ARG A 803 63.87 -42.04 -7.43
N SER A 804 62.54 -42.08 -7.55
CA SER A 804 61.65 -42.76 -6.60
C SER A 804 61.86 -44.28 -6.57
N ILE A 805 62.15 -44.90 -7.72
CA ILE A 805 62.41 -46.35 -7.80
C ILE A 805 63.78 -46.73 -7.22
N LEU A 806 64.79 -45.85 -7.34
CA LEU A 806 66.10 -46.04 -6.71
C LEU A 806 66.06 -45.85 -5.17
N ASP A 807 65.20 -44.98 -4.66
CA ASP A 807 65.01 -44.78 -3.21
C ASP A 807 64.24 -45.93 -2.54
N GLU A 808 63.24 -46.50 -3.23
CA GLU A 808 62.49 -47.68 -2.77
C GLU A 808 63.36 -48.94 -2.74
N SER A 809 64.24 -49.13 -3.73
CA SER A 809 65.20 -50.25 -3.75
C SER A 809 66.29 -50.12 -2.67
N PHE A 810 66.69 -48.91 -2.29
CA PHE A 810 67.58 -48.68 -1.14
C PHE A 810 66.89 -48.89 0.22
N LYS A 811 65.58 -48.62 0.33
CA LYS A 811 64.80 -48.91 1.56
C LYS A 811 64.56 -50.40 1.78
N LEU A 812 64.32 -51.17 0.72
CA LEU A 812 64.17 -52.63 0.81
C LEU A 812 65.48 -53.32 1.22
N MET A 813 66.64 -52.86 0.73
CA MET A 813 67.93 -53.40 1.19
C MET A 813 68.28 -53.02 2.64
N ARG A 814 67.62 -52.00 3.22
CA ARG A 814 67.82 -51.60 4.62
C ARG A 814 66.92 -52.34 5.59
N SER A 815 65.72 -52.78 5.17
CA SER A 815 64.85 -53.59 6.03
C SER A 815 65.24 -55.08 6.07
N GLN A 816 65.95 -55.58 5.06
CA GLN A 816 66.43 -56.98 5.04
C GLN A 816 67.67 -57.22 5.93
N LYS A 817 68.22 -56.18 6.57
CA LYS A 817 69.37 -56.26 7.47
C LYS A 817 69.00 -56.23 8.97
N HIS A 818 67.70 -56.24 9.28
CA HIS A 818 67.18 -56.29 10.65
C HIS A 818 66.47 -57.60 10.99
N ASP A 819 66.40 -58.55 10.05
CA ASP A 819 65.96 -59.94 10.27
C ASP A 819 67.07 -60.93 9.87
N LEU A 820 68.27 -60.74 10.45
CA LEU A 820 69.36 -61.72 10.49
C LEU A 820 70.22 -61.52 11.75
#